data_AF-A0A8F5VNR2-F1
#
_entry.id   AF-A0A8F5VNR2-F1
#
_cell.length_a   1.000
_cell.length_b   1.000
_cell.length_c   1.000
_cell.angle_alpha   90.00
_cell.angle_beta   90.00
_cell.angle_gamma   90.00
#
_symmetry.space_group_name_H-M   'P 1'
#
loop_
_entity.id
_entity.type
_entity.pdbx_description
1 polymer ?
#
loop_
_entity_poly.entity_id
_entity_poly.type
_entity_poly.pdbx_seq_one_letter_code
_entity_poly.pdbx_strand_id
1 'polypeptide(L)'
;MYSVLYVDDEPELLEIGQIYLQKYWNLRVTTVSSAQEALSSLNISTFDIIVSDYQMPEMDGISFLKTLRDSEHFVPFILFTGKGREEVVIEALNNGADFYLQKGGEPKAQYAELVNMIQKAVEKRRAELELLRVHHQSKMIINHLPDPTFVISTDGYLIAWNRAIEKVTGYSEQEMLSIKLRDCSQRIFGIPRLSLADHIFNPDSRIQEWYENIIHEEDTITAETIVCLGSGGKRNVWVKASPLYDENDQLIGVVETLRDITLIKQNELDLARKSRALDESARTLQNIIDFIPDPTFAIDNNGTVIAWNRAIERMTQKNAIDILGHGNHAYAEPFYSKRCPTLIDLALQDHPEIRTKYDFIKNEHDHLIAEVHNDQIYVGKRAFLWAIVAPLYDGDGNISGAIESIRDITEKKELELQLREKVEDLASSYEEIAAQNEEIRTSLDEIENQKSLLEINEKRFRSFIEHLPDGVIIHRDDAISYANPMACQILGYDDLSCLMGRSPLDVVHPECREKINDRIFRAAETKHPFIEGKFLRMDSTEIPVEVAETPVYIDDSISVMTIFRDITEEYERKSALRQAQNKVKILSSITQHDIKNELGTVMTILDLVSSGDIPHEEAELIKRAIDPCTNILEQLKTTFEYQTIGVMEPGWFTLSSLGFQAARHHKIHTSFYTFKGEDARIFADPLISKVFENLIDNSLRHGKNVSQINLYGERGLHNLKVVYEDDGVGIAYDDKNRIFEEGFGKNTGLGLFLIKEILAMTGISICECGEPGQGVRFEMNIPQGKWE
;
A
#
# COMPACT_ATOMS: atom_id res chain seq x y z
N MET A 1 -64.78 9.97 46.99
CA MET A 1 -65.00 8.70 47.69
C MET A 1 -64.01 8.67 48.82
N TYR A 2 -64.47 8.59 50.07
CA TYR A 2 -63.61 8.74 51.24
C TYR A 2 -63.20 7.36 51.78
N SER A 3 -61.95 7.19 52.19
CA SER A 3 -61.45 5.93 52.73
C SER A 3 -61.63 5.89 54.25
N VAL A 4 -62.34 4.87 54.74
CA VAL A 4 -62.55 4.64 56.18
C VAL A 4 -61.91 3.32 56.56
N LEU A 5 -61.06 3.35 57.58
CA LEU A 5 -60.57 2.14 58.23
C LEU A 5 -61.50 1.82 59.39
N TYR A 6 -62.20 0.69 59.34
CA TYR A 6 -63.08 0.23 60.41
C TYR A 6 -62.46 -0.95 61.15
N VAL A 7 -62.13 -0.77 62.42
CA VAL A 7 -61.42 -1.74 63.27
C VAL A 7 -62.38 -2.24 64.35
N ASP A 8 -62.61 -3.55 64.43
CA ASP A 8 -63.54 -4.17 65.37
C ASP A 8 -63.18 -5.66 65.52
N ASP A 9 -63.22 -6.22 66.73
CA ASP A 9 -62.86 -7.62 66.96
C ASP A 9 -64.01 -8.61 66.69
N GLU A 10 -65.25 -8.10 66.58
CA GLU A 10 -66.43 -8.88 66.23
C GLU A 10 -66.62 -8.94 64.70
N PRO A 11 -66.44 -10.11 64.03
CA PRO A 11 -66.52 -10.21 62.57
C PRO A 11 -67.90 -9.85 62.01
N GLU A 12 -68.96 -10.16 62.76
CA GLU A 12 -70.34 -9.84 62.38
C GLU A 12 -70.56 -8.31 62.32
N LEU A 13 -69.97 -7.55 63.24
CA LEU A 13 -70.05 -6.08 63.25
C LEU A 13 -69.25 -5.46 62.11
N LEU A 14 -68.09 -6.04 61.76
CA LEU A 14 -67.31 -5.59 60.60
C LEU A 14 -68.09 -5.75 59.30
N GLU A 15 -68.72 -6.91 59.06
CA GLU A 15 -69.52 -7.15 57.85
C GLU A 15 -70.71 -6.19 57.78
N ILE A 16 -71.45 -6.05 58.89
CA ILE A 16 -72.62 -5.16 58.97
C ILE A 16 -72.21 -3.70 58.80
N GLY A 17 -71.17 -3.27 59.49
CA GLY A 17 -70.66 -1.89 59.44
C GLY A 17 -70.11 -1.55 58.06
N GLN A 18 -69.41 -2.47 57.40
CA GLN A 18 -68.96 -2.29 56.02
C GLN A 18 -70.15 -2.05 55.09
N ILE A 19 -71.20 -2.87 55.16
CA ILE A 19 -72.39 -2.73 54.31
C ILE A 19 -73.10 -1.40 54.58
N TYR A 20 -73.33 -1.03 55.83
CA TYR A 20 -74.07 0.19 56.17
C TYR A 20 -73.28 1.46 55.86
N LEU A 21 -72.01 1.53 56.24
CA LEU A 21 -71.17 2.71 55.98
C LEU A 21 -70.99 2.94 54.46
N GLN A 22 -70.78 1.88 53.68
CA GLN A 22 -70.69 1.99 52.21
C GLN A 22 -72.02 2.38 51.55
N LYS A 23 -73.15 2.05 52.17
CA LYS A 23 -74.49 2.37 51.64
C LYS A 23 -74.93 3.81 51.90
N TYR A 24 -74.61 4.36 53.07
CA TYR A 24 -75.14 5.66 53.50
C TYR A 24 -74.38 6.86 52.92
N TRP A 25 -73.07 6.72 52.68
CA TRP A 25 -72.26 7.77 52.09
C TRP A 25 -71.19 7.13 51.20
N ASN A 26 -70.62 7.91 50.28
CA ASN A 26 -69.65 7.43 49.29
C ASN A 26 -68.29 7.10 49.94
N LEU A 27 -68.31 6.09 50.81
CA LEU A 27 -67.24 5.60 51.66
C LEU A 27 -66.70 4.30 51.10
N ARG A 28 -65.38 4.18 51.06
CA ARG A 28 -64.67 2.92 50.87
C ARG A 28 -64.26 2.43 52.25
N VAL A 29 -64.90 1.38 52.72
CA VAL A 29 -64.66 0.86 54.07
C VAL A 29 -63.78 -0.38 54.00
N THR A 30 -62.59 -0.27 54.60
CA THR A 30 -61.67 -1.39 54.82
C THR A 30 -61.83 -1.84 56.25
N THR A 31 -62.14 -3.12 56.46
CA THR A 31 -62.36 -3.71 57.78
C THR A 31 -61.15 -4.52 58.23
N VAL A 32 -60.78 -4.41 59.49
CA VAL A 32 -59.71 -5.22 60.10
C VAL A 32 -60.12 -5.67 61.50
N SER A 33 -59.65 -6.85 61.90
CA SER A 33 -60.15 -7.56 63.07
C SER A 33 -59.41 -7.23 64.37
N SER A 34 -58.29 -6.52 64.29
CA SER A 34 -57.54 -6.05 65.46
C SER A 34 -56.77 -4.77 65.16
N ALA A 35 -56.49 -3.99 66.20
CA ALA A 35 -55.63 -2.79 66.09
C ALA A 35 -54.19 -3.14 65.68
N GLN A 36 -53.68 -4.31 66.12
CA GLN A 36 -52.34 -4.75 65.76
C GLN A 36 -52.24 -5.05 64.25
N GLU A 37 -53.27 -5.67 63.68
CA GLU A 37 -53.37 -5.92 62.23
C GLU A 37 -53.43 -4.60 61.45
N ALA A 38 -54.17 -3.61 61.96
CA ALA A 38 -54.24 -2.28 61.37
C ALA A 38 -52.86 -1.59 61.31
N LEU A 39 -52.08 -1.67 62.39
CA LEU A 39 -50.74 -1.08 62.48
C LEU A 39 -49.69 -1.83 61.64
N SER A 40 -49.78 -3.17 61.55
CA SER A 40 -48.75 -3.97 60.88
C SER A 40 -48.93 -4.07 59.36
N SER A 41 -50.18 -4.07 58.91
CA SER A 41 -50.52 -4.53 57.55
C SER A 41 -51.06 -3.42 56.65
N LEU A 42 -51.35 -2.23 57.19
CA LEU A 42 -51.98 -1.14 56.44
C LEU A 42 -51.21 0.17 56.56
N ASN A 43 -51.16 0.93 55.46
CA ASN A 43 -50.64 2.30 55.49
C ASN A 43 -51.74 3.26 55.95
N ILE A 44 -51.75 3.53 57.25
CA ILE A 44 -52.81 4.28 57.93
C ILE A 44 -52.98 5.71 57.37
N SER A 45 -51.90 6.32 56.84
CA SER A 45 -51.93 7.65 56.22
C SER A 45 -52.79 7.77 54.95
N THR A 46 -53.22 6.64 54.36
CA THR A 46 -54.07 6.59 53.15
C THR A 46 -55.57 6.63 53.45
N PHE A 47 -55.94 6.55 54.73
CA PHE A 47 -57.32 6.64 55.17
C PHE A 47 -57.67 8.09 55.51
N ASP A 48 -58.86 8.53 55.07
CA ASP A 48 -59.38 9.85 55.44
C ASP A 48 -59.81 9.88 56.91
N ILE A 49 -60.13 8.73 57.49
CA ILE A 49 -60.60 8.58 58.88
C ILE A 49 -60.51 7.13 59.36
N ILE A 50 -60.33 6.97 60.66
CA ILE A 50 -60.32 5.67 61.35
C ILE A 50 -61.50 5.61 62.30
N VAL A 51 -62.26 4.52 62.24
CA VAL A 51 -63.30 4.17 63.21
C VAL A 51 -62.84 2.91 63.91
N SER A 52 -62.71 2.94 65.22
CA SER A 52 -62.21 1.80 65.99
C SER A 52 -63.16 1.44 67.12
N ASP A 53 -63.37 0.15 67.35
CA ASP A 53 -63.92 -0.32 68.61
C ASP A 53 -62.95 -0.01 69.76
N TYR A 54 -63.51 0.11 70.96
CA TYR A 54 -62.72 0.29 72.18
C TYR A 54 -62.23 -1.04 72.75
N GLN A 55 -63.09 -2.06 72.90
CA GLN A 55 -62.80 -3.29 73.62
C GLN A 55 -62.31 -4.40 72.68
N MET A 56 -61.10 -4.25 72.14
CA MET A 56 -60.50 -5.27 71.27
C MET A 56 -59.45 -6.12 72.03
N PRO A 57 -59.26 -7.41 71.69
CA PRO A 57 -58.21 -8.25 72.25
C PRO A 57 -56.83 -7.69 71.93
N GLU A 58 -55.87 -7.94 72.83
CA GLU A 58 -54.46 -7.52 72.74
C GLU A 58 -54.23 -6.00 72.88
N MET A 59 -54.90 -5.17 72.08
CA MET A 59 -54.77 -3.71 72.09
C MET A 59 -56.14 -3.04 71.99
N ASP A 60 -56.50 -2.26 73.01
CA ASP A 60 -57.75 -1.49 73.04
C ASP A 60 -57.69 -0.26 72.11
N GLY A 61 -58.86 0.29 71.76
CA GLY A 61 -58.96 1.39 70.80
C GLY A 61 -58.27 2.69 71.23
N ILE A 62 -58.11 2.94 72.54
CA ILE A 62 -57.39 4.13 73.05
C ILE A 62 -55.88 3.93 72.93
N SER A 63 -55.37 2.74 73.25
CA SER A 63 -53.96 2.39 73.06
C SER A 63 -53.57 2.46 71.58
N PHE A 64 -54.49 2.04 70.70
CA PHE A 64 -54.32 2.19 69.25
C PHE A 64 -54.21 3.66 68.82
N LEU A 65 -55.16 4.51 69.24
CA LEU A 65 -55.11 5.95 68.97
C LEU A 65 -53.81 6.60 69.45
N LYS A 66 -53.38 6.30 70.67
CA LYS A 66 -52.16 6.87 71.24
C LYS A 66 -50.92 6.53 70.41
N THR A 67 -50.83 5.27 69.98
CA THR A 67 -49.75 4.78 69.10
C THR A 67 -49.69 5.57 67.77
N LEU A 68 -50.85 5.95 67.22
CA LEU A 68 -50.91 6.76 66.00
C LEU A 68 -50.45 8.20 66.19
N ARG A 69 -50.88 8.84 67.29
CA ARG A 69 -50.51 10.24 67.58
C ARG A 69 -49.03 10.38 67.90
N ASP A 70 -48.45 9.42 68.63
CA ASP A 70 -47.01 9.37 68.91
C ASP A 70 -46.17 9.19 67.63
N SER A 71 -46.76 8.58 66.59
CA SER A 71 -46.13 8.38 65.29
C SER A 71 -46.39 9.53 64.31
N GLU A 72 -46.85 10.70 64.78
CA GLU A 72 -47.23 11.89 63.99
C GLU A 72 -48.33 11.64 62.93
N HIS A 73 -49.14 10.58 63.09
CA HIS A 73 -50.28 10.32 62.23
C HIS A 73 -51.53 11.00 62.79
N PHE A 74 -51.85 12.18 62.26
CA PHE A 74 -53.00 13.00 62.67
C PHE A 74 -54.26 12.72 61.82
N VAL A 75 -54.46 11.47 61.39
CA VAL A 75 -55.68 11.06 60.69
C VAL A 75 -56.86 11.17 61.67
N PRO A 76 -58.01 11.73 61.27
CA PRO A 76 -59.19 11.79 62.12
C PRO A 76 -59.55 10.41 62.70
N PHE A 77 -59.88 10.35 63.98
CA PHE A 77 -60.11 9.10 64.70
C PHE A 77 -61.41 9.14 65.51
N ILE A 78 -62.28 8.15 65.31
CA ILE A 78 -63.55 7.98 66.01
C ILE A 78 -63.54 6.68 66.80
N LEU A 79 -63.80 6.77 68.10
CA LEU A 79 -63.98 5.60 68.95
C LEU A 79 -65.46 5.20 68.95
N PHE A 80 -65.78 3.96 68.56
CA PHE A 80 -67.14 3.46 68.38
C PHE A 80 -67.37 2.20 69.22
N THR A 81 -68.01 2.30 70.39
CA THR A 81 -68.03 1.18 71.38
C THR A 81 -69.36 0.94 72.09
N GLY A 82 -69.67 -0.33 72.42
CA GLY A 82 -70.93 -0.73 73.08
C GLY A 82 -71.10 -0.35 74.56
N LYS A 83 -70.02 0.02 75.26
CA LYS A 83 -70.09 0.45 76.68
C LYS A 83 -69.91 1.96 76.80
N GLY A 84 -70.98 2.67 77.17
CA GLY A 84 -70.98 4.12 77.42
C GLY A 84 -70.58 4.50 78.84
N ARG A 85 -69.33 4.28 79.24
CA ARG A 85 -68.78 4.85 80.48
C ARG A 85 -68.16 6.21 80.18
N GLU A 86 -68.57 7.26 80.89
CA GLU A 86 -68.07 8.65 80.68
C GLU A 86 -66.54 8.78 80.80
N GLU A 87 -65.91 8.00 81.68
CA GLU A 87 -64.46 8.01 81.89
C GLU A 87 -63.68 7.68 80.60
N VAL A 88 -64.19 6.75 79.79
CA VAL A 88 -63.57 6.32 78.52
C VAL A 88 -63.65 7.42 77.46
N VAL A 89 -64.70 8.25 77.49
CA VAL A 89 -64.89 9.36 76.53
C VAL A 89 -63.85 10.46 76.76
N ILE A 90 -63.66 10.86 78.01
CA ILE A 90 -62.70 11.90 78.39
C ILE A 90 -61.28 11.44 78.04
N GLU A 91 -60.97 10.17 78.32
CA GLU A 91 -59.68 9.59 77.98
C GLU A 91 -59.43 9.57 76.47
N ALA A 92 -60.42 9.18 75.66
CA ALA A 92 -60.29 9.18 74.20
C ALA A 92 -60.02 10.59 73.63
N LEU A 93 -60.77 11.61 74.07
CA LEU A 93 -60.60 12.98 73.59
C LEU A 93 -59.25 13.58 74.01
N ASN A 94 -58.79 13.34 75.24
CA ASN A 94 -57.48 13.83 75.72
C ASN A 94 -56.31 13.20 74.96
N ASN A 95 -56.45 11.96 74.48
CA ASN A 95 -55.46 11.30 73.63
C ASN A 95 -55.60 11.67 72.14
N GLY A 96 -56.48 12.61 71.79
CA GLY A 96 -56.58 13.15 70.43
C GLY A 96 -57.56 12.42 69.51
N ALA A 97 -58.60 11.77 70.06
CA ALA A 97 -59.76 11.32 69.29
C ALA A 97 -60.57 12.54 68.84
N ASP A 98 -61.07 12.51 67.61
CA ASP A 98 -61.90 13.59 67.06
C ASP A 98 -63.34 13.48 67.56
N PHE A 99 -63.87 12.26 67.64
CA PHE A 99 -65.21 11.99 68.17
C PHE A 99 -65.30 10.64 68.89
N TYR A 100 -66.34 10.49 69.71
CA TYR A 100 -66.72 9.26 70.40
C TYR A 100 -68.19 8.95 70.12
N LEU A 101 -68.53 7.68 69.88
CA LEU A 101 -69.90 7.23 69.63
C LEU A 101 -70.20 5.89 70.33
N GLN A 102 -71.35 5.78 70.98
CA GLN A 102 -71.77 4.56 71.67
C GLN A 102 -72.54 3.61 70.72
N LYS A 103 -72.18 2.31 70.70
CA LYS A 103 -72.91 1.25 69.97
C LYS A 103 -74.12 0.78 70.80
N GLY A 104 -75.27 0.61 70.14
CA GLY A 104 -76.52 0.14 70.74
C GLY A 104 -77.74 0.86 70.17
N GLY A 105 -78.78 0.10 69.82
CA GLY A 105 -80.01 0.61 69.21
C GLY A 105 -80.33 -0.07 67.87
N GLU A 106 -81.21 0.54 67.05
CA GLU A 106 -81.47 0.02 65.70
C GLU A 106 -80.24 0.25 64.79
N PRO A 107 -79.74 -0.80 64.10
CA PRO A 107 -78.51 -0.71 63.28
C PRO A 107 -78.53 0.45 62.27
N LYS A 108 -79.68 0.73 61.67
CA LYS A 108 -79.80 1.82 60.68
C LYS A 108 -79.49 3.19 61.27
N ALA A 109 -79.97 3.49 62.47
CA ALA A 109 -79.80 4.80 63.10
C ALA A 109 -78.36 5.01 63.58
N GLN A 110 -77.76 4.00 64.21
CA GLN A 110 -76.41 4.04 64.74
C GLN A 110 -75.36 4.29 63.64
N TYR A 111 -75.44 3.57 62.52
CA TYR A 111 -74.48 3.79 61.43
C TYR A 111 -74.74 5.11 60.68
N ALA A 112 -75.96 5.64 60.66
CA ALA A 112 -76.22 6.97 60.11
C ALA A 112 -75.57 8.08 60.97
N GLU A 113 -75.61 7.94 62.29
CA GLU A 113 -74.96 8.87 63.22
C GLU A 113 -73.42 8.81 63.09
N LEU A 114 -72.86 7.60 62.97
CA LEU A 114 -71.44 7.42 62.72
C LEU A 114 -71.00 8.13 61.42
N VAL A 115 -71.75 8.00 60.34
CA VAL A 115 -71.45 8.69 59.07
C VAL A 115 -71.43 10.22 59.23
N ASN A 116 -72.34 10.80 60.02
CA ASN A 116 -72.34 12.24 60.27
C ASN A 116 -71.10 12.69 61.07
N MET A 117 -70.66 11.91 62.06
CA MET A 117 -69.43 12.21 62.80
C MET A 117 -68.20 12.09 61.90
N ILE A 118 -68.18 11.09 61.02
CA ILE A 118 -67.14 10.92 60.02
C ILE A 118 -67.03 12.17 59.13
N GLN A 119 -68.16 12.69 58.62
CA GLN A 119 -68.18 13.88 57.77
C GLN A 119 -67.57 15.10 58.45
N LYS A 120 -68.00 15.42 59.68
CA LYS A 120 -67.52 16.60 60.42
C LYS A 120 -66.01 16.57 60.68
N ALA A 121 -65.47 15.40 61.05
CA ALA A 121 -64.05 15.26 61.37
C ALA A 121 -63.18 15.53 60.13
N VAL A 122 -63.58 14.97 58.98
CA VAL A 122 -62.85 15.11 57.72
C VAL A 122 -62.89 16.55 57.20
N GLU A 123 -64.04 17.23 57.29
CA GLU A 123 -64.19 18.62 56.80
C GLU A 123 -63.33 19.63 57.58
N LYS A 124 -63.30 19.54 58.91
CA LYS A 124 -62.48 20.43 59.75
C LYS A 124 -61.00 20.34 59.40
N ARG A 125 -60.47 19.12 59.28
CA ARG A 125 -59.05 18.89 58.97
C ARG A 125 -58.65 19.47 57.62
N ARG A 126 -59.55 19.45 56.62
CA ARG A 126 -59.29 20.04 55.30
C ARG A 126 -59.16 21.56 55.34
N ALA A 127 -59.99 22.26 56.12
CA ALA A 127 -59.95 23.73 56.20
C ALA A 127 -58.61 24.25 56.78
N GLU A 128 -58.08 23.60 57.81
CA GLU A 128 -56.79 23.95 58.41
C GLU A 128 -55.62 23.75 57.43
N LEU A 129 -55.63 22.63 56.68
CA LEU A 129 -54.64 22.36 55.65
C LEU A 129 -54.71 23.38 54.50
N GLU A 130 -55.90 23.86 54.16
CA GLU A 130 -56.08 24.86 53.09
C GLU A 130 -55.49 26.23 53.47
N LEU A 131 -55.63 26.65 54.73
CA LEU A 131 -55.05 27.92 55.20
C LEU A 131 -53.51 27.89 55.17
N LEU A 132 -52.91 26.80 55.66
CA LEU A 132 -51.46 26.60 55.56
C LEU A 132 -51.00 26.56 54.11
N ARG A 133 -51.79 25.95 53.22
CA ARG A 133 -51.53 25.91 51.78
C ARG A 133 -51.53 27.31 51.16
N VAL A 134 -52.52 28.16 51.46
CA VAL A 134 -52.60 29.54 50.93
C VAL A 134 -51.43 30.40 51.40
N HIS A 135 -51.06 30.30 52.68
CA HIS A 135 -49.91 31.03 53.22
C HIS A 135 -48.59 30.59 52.56
N HIS A 136 -48.37 29.27 52.47
CA HIS A 136 -47.21 28.72 51.78
C HIS A 136 -47.19 29.11 50.30
N GLN A 137 -48.34 29.09 49.63
CA GLN A 137 -48.47 29.48 48.22
C GLN A 137 -48.10 30.96 48.01
N SER A 138 -48.53 31.87 48.88
CA SER A 138 -48.21 33.30 48.78
C SER A 138 -46.71 33.55 48.92
N LYS A 139 -46.06 32.91 49.91
CA LYS A 139 -44.61 32.98 50.08
C LYS A 139 -43.85 32.41 48.88
N MET A 140 -44.36 31.31 48.30
CA MET A 140 -43.80 30.73 47.09
C MET A 140 -43.93 31.67 45.88
N ILE A 141 -45.08 32.33 45.68
CA ILE A 141 -45.27 33.27 44.57
C ILE A 141 -44.23 34.39 44.62
N ILE A 142 -44.08 35.06 45.76
CA ILE A 142 -43.12 36.16 45.91
C ILE A 142 -41.69 35.65 45.66
N ASN A 143 -41.31 34.52 46.27
CA ASN A 143 -39.97 33.94 46.12
C ASN A 143 -39.63 33.48 44.70
N HIS A 144 -40.63 33.20 43.88
CA HIS A 144 -40.46 32.80 42.49
C HIS A 144 -40.66 33.95 41.49
N LEU A 145 -40.90 35.19 41.95
CA LEU A 145 -40.88 36.35 41.07
C LEU A 145 -39.47 36.49 40.44
N PRO A 146 -39.39 36.67 39.11
CA PRO A 146 -38.12 36.65 38.38
C PRO A 146 -37.26 37.89 38.66
N ASP A 147 -37.91 39.05 38.83
CA ASP A 147 -37.25 40.32 39.07
C ASP A 147 -36.99 40.47 40.59
N PRO A 148 -35.78 40.93 41.00
CA PRO A 148 -35.48 41.31 42.38
C PRO A 148 -36.60 42.16 42.98
N THR A 149 -37.30 41.62 43.97
CA THR A 149 -38.50 42.23 44.54
C THR A 149 -38.48 42.11 46.05
N PHE A 150 -38.81 43.21 46.72
CA PHE A 150 -38.90 43.29 48.16
C PHE A 150 -40.08 44.15 48.57
N VAL A 151 -40.61 43.88 49.76
CA VAL A 151 -41.79 44.56 50.30
C VAL A 151 -41.45 45.15 51.64
N ILE A 152 -41.81 46.41 51.85
CA ILE A 152 -41.52 47.15 53.09
C ILE A 152 -42.81 47.69 53.67
N SER A 153 -42.98 47.63 54.99
CA SER A 153 -44.13 48.21 55.69
C SER A 153 -44.01 49.74 55.82
N THR A 154 -45.12 50.40 56.12
CA THR A 154 -45.13 51.84 56.46
C THR A 154 -44.26 52.21 57.68
N ASP A 155 -44.02 51.25 58.59
CA ASP A 155 -43.09 51.41 59.73
C ASP A 155 -41.61 51.24 59.34
N GLY A 156 -41.33 50.96 58.05
CA GLY A 156 -39.97 50.82 57.51
C GLY A 156 -39.32 49.46 57.76
N TYR A 157 -40.11 48.42 58.03
CA TYR A 157 -39.65 47.05 58.23
C TYR A 157 -39.85 46.21 56.96
N LEU A 158 -38.92 45.30 56.70
CA LEU A 158 -39.02 44.37 55.58
C LEU A 158 -40.11 43.33 55.84
N ILE A 159 -41.09 43.23 54.95
CA ILE A 159 -42.17 42.23 54.98
C ILE A 159 -41.79 40.99 54.17
N ALA A 160 -41.15 41.18 53.02
CA ALA A 160 -40.75 40.07 52.14
C ALA A 160 -39.48 40.40 51.36
N TRP A 161 -38.66 39.37 51.16
CA TRP A 161 -37.39 39.44 50.42
C TRP A 161 -37.30 38.25 49.47
N ASN A 162 -37.51 38.49 48.17
CA ASN A 162 -37.58 37.36 47.24
C ASN A 162 -36.22 36.75 46.92
N ARG A 163 -36.25 35.51 46.42
CA ARG A 163 -35.03 34.78 46.04
C ARG A 163 -34.22 35.49 44.96
N ALA A 164 -34.85 36.26 44.08
CA ALA A 164 -34.15 37.01 43.04
C ALA A 164 -33.29 38.13 43.62
N ILE A 165 -33.80 38.91 44.59
CA ILE A 165 -33.03 39.97 45.24
C ILE A 165 -31.94 39.40 46.15
N GLU A 166 -32.18 38.26 46.80
CA GLU A 166 -31.15 37.54 47.57
C GLU A 166 -29.98 37.11 46.68
N LYS A 167 -30.25 36.49 45.52
CA LYS A 167 -29.20 36.11 44.56
C LYS A 167 -28.39 37.29 44.06
N VAL A 168 -29.05 38.42 43.88
CA VAL A 168 -28.49 39.61 43.24
C VAL A 168 -27.71 40.47 44.23
N THR A 169 -28.17 40.58 45.48
CA THR A 169 -27.51 41.36 46.53
C THR A 169 -26.56 40.54 47.40
N GLY A 170 -26.77 39.22 47.48
CA GLY A 170 -26.03 38.30 48.34
C GLY A 170 -26.51 38.24 49.79
N TYR A 171 -27.55 39.00 50.16
CA TYR A 171 -28.11 39.02 51.52
C TYR A 171 -29.37 38.15 51.61
N SER A 172 -29.42 37.31 52.63
CA SER A 172 -30.57 36.44 52.90
C SER A 172 -31.75 37.20 53.53
N GLU A 173 -32.96 36.65 53.40
CA GLU A 173 -34.17 37.20 54.05
C GLU A 173 -33.96 37.37 55.56
N GLN A 174 -33.32 36.39 56.23
CA GLN A 174 -33.10 36.42 57.67
C GLN A 174 -32.15 37.55 58.11
N GLU A 175 -31.10 37.82 57.33
CA GLU A 175 -30.18 38.93 57.61
C GLU A 175 -30.88 40.27 57.44
N MET A 176 -31.76 40.39 56.44
CA MET A 176 -32.42 41.64 56.09
C MET A 176 -33.64 41.96 56.97
N LEU A 177 -34.34 40.95 57.52
CA LEU A 177 -35.47 41.14 58.45
C LEU A 177 -35.10 41.87 59.75
N SER A 178 -33.81 41.88 60.12
CA SER A 178 -33.31 42.50 61.35
C SER A 178 -32.98 44.00 61.21
N ILE A 179 -33.20 44.60 60.04
CA ILE A 179 -32.63 45.88 59.63
C ILE A 179 -33.74 46.84 59.15
N LYS A 180 -33.59 48.16 59.43
CA LYS A 180 -34.54 49.19 58.95
C LYS A 180 -34.25 49.59 57.50
N LEU A 181 -35.28 50.08 56.81
CA LEU A 181 -35.24 50.51 55.40
C LEU A 181 -34.01 51.37 55.01
N ARG A 182 -33.64 52.37 55.82
CA ARG A 182 -32.50 53.26 55.53
C ARG A 182 -31.15 52.54 55.42
N ASP A 183 -31.00 51.45 56.16
CA ASP A 183 -29.78 50.63 56.12
C ASP A 183 -29.86 49.56 55.00
N CYS A 184 -31.06 49.32 54.45
CA CYS A 184 -31.27 48.48 53.28
C CYS A 184 -30.86 49.20 51.99
N SER A 185 -31.15 50.52 51.87
CA SER A 185 -30.80 51.30 50.67
C SER A 185 -29.28 51.37 50.45
N GLN A 186 -28.48 51.49 51.51
CA GLN A 186 -27.02 51.42 51.43
C GLN A 186 -26.52 50.07 50.90
N ARG A 187 -27.17 48.96 51.26
CA ARG A 187 -26.78 47.62 50.81
C ARG A 187 -27.15 47.34 49.35
N ILE A 188 -28.29 47.86 48.89
CA ILE A 188 -28.79 47.66 47.51
C ILE A 188 -28.11 48.62 46.53
N PHE A 189 -27.93 49.88 46.93
CA PHE A 189 -27.44 50.96 46.06
C PHE A 189 -25.99 51.35 46.33
N GLY A 190 -25.35 50.79 47.35
CA GLY A 190 -23.95 51.04 47.75
C GLY A 190 -23.73 52.34 48.54
N ILE A 191 -24.69 53.27 48.50
CA ILE A 191 -24.66 54.55 49.22
C ILE A 191 -26.00 54.77 49.95
N PRO A 192 -25.99 55.39 51.14
CA PRO A 192 -27.23 55.77 51.81
C PRO A 192 -27.93 56.85 50.99
N ARG A 193 -29.06 56.51 50.38
CA ARG A 193 -29.92 57.40 49.58
C ARG A 193 -31.40 57.07 49.80
N LEU A 194 -32.28 58.00 49.41
CA LEU A 194 -33.73 57.73 49.41
C LEU A 194 -34.07 56.67 48.36
N SER A 195 -34.88 55.68 48.73
CA SER A 195 -35.48 54.74 47.79
C SER A 195 -36.79 55.30 47.20
N LEU A 196 -37.35 54.63 46.19
CA LEU A 196 -38.65 55.02 45.65
C LEU A 196 -39.79 54.77 46.67
N ALA A 197 -39.68 53.73 47.50
CA ALA A 197 -40.58 53.47 48.62
C ALA A 197 -40.53 54.58 49.67
N ASP A 198 -39.34 55.09 50.02
CA ASP A 198 -39.22 56.26 50.89
C ASP A 198 -39.99 57.46 50.31
N HIS A 199 -39.88 57.68 48.99
CA HIS A 199 -40.58 58.76 48.29
C HIS A 199 -42.11 58.53 48.24
N ILE A 200 -42.59 57.29 48.18
CA ILE A 200 -44.04 56.99 48.26
C ILE A 200 -44.57 57.22 49.69
N PHE A 201 -43.82 56.80 50.72
CA PHE A 201 -44.22 57.05 52.11
C PHE A 201 -44.18 58.54 52.46
N ASN A 202 -43.14 59.25 52.01
CA ASN A 202 -42.94 60.68 52.22
C ASN A 202 -42.27 61.31 50.99
N PRO A 203 -43.04 61.98 50.11
CA PRO A 203 -42.50 62.60 48.89
C PRO A 203 -41.37 63.59 49.16
N ASP A 204 -40.21 63.37 48.52
CA ASP A 204 -38.99 64.20 48.62
C ASP A 204 -38.40 64.48 47.22
N SER A 205 -38.19 65.75 46.91
CA SER A 205 -37.69 66.21 45.60
C SER A 205 -36.24 65.77 45.30
N ARG A 206 -35.46 65.39 46.31
CA ARG A 206 -34.06 64.94 46.14
C ARG A 206 -33.93 63.61 45.38
N ILE A 207 -35.04 62.90 45.13
CA ILE A 207 -35.03 61.64 44.40
C ILE A 207 -34.44 61.77 42.98
N GLN A 208 -34.52 62.95 42.36
CA GLN A 208 -33.93 63.24 41.04
C GLN A 208 -32.40 63.22 41.00
N GLU A 209 -31.71 63.29 42.15
CA GLU A 209 -30.25 63.22 42.22
C GLU A 209 -29.72 61.80 41.93
N TRP A 210 -30.58 60.78 42.11
CA TRP A 210 -30.17 59.38 42.05
C TRP A 210 -30.90 58.57 40.99
N TYR A 211 -31.96 59.11 40.41
CA TYR A 211 -32.84 58.43 39.47
C TYR A 211 -33.03 59.29 38.22
N GLU A 212 -32.84 58.69 37.06
CA GLU A 212 -33.10 59.25 35.75
C GLU A 212 -34.45 58.73 35.23
N ASN A 213 -35.07 59.44 34.27
CA ASN A 213 -36.33 59.01 33.64
C ASN A 213 -37.43 58.64 34.65
N ILE A 214 -37.65 59.47 35.68
CA ILE A 214 -38.71 59.23 36.66
C ILE A 214 -40.07 59.48 36.02
N ILE A 215 -40.94 58.48 36.03
CA ILE A 215 -42.30 58.51 35.49
C ILE A 215 -43.27 58.11 36.61
N HIS A 216 -44.28 58.94 36.85
CA HIS A 216 -45.38 58.66 37.77
C HIS A 216 -46.57 58.11 36.98
N GLU A 217 -46.96 56.87 37.24
CA GLU A 217 -48.12 56.18 36.63
C GLU A 217 -49.12 55.82 37.72
N GLU A 218 -50.22 56.57 37.82
CA GLU A 218 -51.22 56.45 38.88
C GLU A 218 -50.57 56.49 40.29
N ASP A 219 -50.64 55.40 41.05
CA ASP A 219 -50.03 55.27 42.38
C ASP A 219 -48.62 54.63 42.32
N THR A 220 -48.12 54.29 41.13
CA THR A 220 -46.81 53.64 40.92
C THR A 220 -45.77 54.64 40.41
N ILE A 221 -44.54 54.54 40.92
CA ILE A 221 -43.41 55.30 40.42
C ILE A 221 -42.42 54.37 39.75
N THR A 222 -41.97 54.74 38.55
CA THR A 222 -40.92 54.04 37.82
C THR A 222 -39.76 54.98 37.53
N ALA A 223 -38.53 54.45 37.56
CA ALA A 223 -37.35 55.24 37.26
C ALA A 223 -36.15 54.35 36.87
N GLU A 224 -35.17 54.93 36.21
CA GLU A 224 -33.90 54.28 35.90
C GLU A 224 -32.83 54.71 36.89
N THR A 225 -32.01 53.78 37.36
CA THR A 225 -30.86 54.10 38.21
C THR A 225 -29.77 53.06 38.05
N ILE A 226 -28.62 53.34 38.63
CA ILE A 226 -27.51 52.41 38.72
C ILE A 226 -27.51 51.77 40.11
N VAL A 227 -27.54 50.45 40.15
CA VAL A 227 -27.35 49.66 41.38
C VAL A 227 -25.96 49.04 41.41
N CYS A 228 -25.45 48.84 42.62
CA CYS A 228 -24.19 48.16 42.89
C CYS A 228 -24.52 46.78 43.46
N LEU A 229 -24.91 45.87 42.59
CA LEU A 229 -25.25 44.50 42.98
C LEU A 229 -23.96 43.76 43.41
N GLY A 230 -24.05 42.93 44.46
CA GLY A 230 -22.90 42.35 45.17
C GLY A 230 -21.87 41.70 44.23
N SER A 231 -20.58 41.95 44.50
CA SER A 231 -19.36 41.74 43.66
C SER A 231 -18.88 42.92 42.79
N GLY A 232 -19.46 44.12 42.95
CA GLY A 232 -18.83 45.39 42.52
C GLY A 232 -19.15 45.85 41.09
N GLY A 233 -20.06 45.16 40.39
CA GLY A 233 -20.54 45.58 39.08
C GLY A 233 -21.67 46.59 39.16
N LYS A 234 -21.49 47.77 38.55
CA LYS A 234 -22.60 48.70 38.28
C LYS A 234 -23.54 48.07 37.23
N ARG A 235 -24.84 48.07 37.49
CA ARG A 235 -25.89 47.66 36.53
C ARG A 235 -26.91 48.77 36.38
N ASN A 236 -27.36 49.01 35.15
CA ASN A 236 -28.48 49.89 34.90
C ASN A 236 -29.76 49.10 35.18
N VAL A 237 -30.56 49.59 36.12
CA VAL A 237 -31.83 48.98 36.48
C VAL A 237 -32.97 49.95 36.30
N TRP A 238 -34.08 49.41 35.85
CA TRP A 238 -35.38 50.05 35.91
C TRP A 238 -36.06 49.60 37.21
N VAL A 239 -36.40 50.55 38.07
CA VAL A 239 -37.01 50.33 39.37
C VAL A 239 -38.47 50.73 39.28
N LYS A 240 -39.37 49.86 39.76
CA LYS A 240 -40.80 50.10 39.89
C LYS A 240 -41.19 49.97 41.36
N ALA A 241 -41.83 51.00 41.92
CA ALA A 241 -42.32 51.03 43.28
C ALA A 241 -43.85 51.18 43.29
N SER A 242 -44.56 50.21 43.89
CA SER A 242 -46.03 50.14 43.92
C SER A 242 -46.55 50.03 45.36
N PRO A 243 -47.50 50.86 45.80
CA PRO A 243 -48.07 50.79 47.15
C PRO A 243 -48.97 49.56 47.35
N LEU A 244 -49.05 49.07 48.59
CA LEU A 244 -49.93 48.00 49.04
C LEU A 244 -50.94 48.54 50.04
N TYR A 245 -52.21 48.18 49.86
CA TYR A 245 -53.32 48.60 50.71
C TYR A 245 -53.98 47.41 51.40
N ASP A 246 -54.56 47.62 52.57
CA ASP A 246 -55.40 46.63 53.26
C ASP A 246 -56.87 46.69 52.79
N GLU A 247 -57.74 45.87 53.40
CA GLU A 247 -59.18 45.81 53.09
C GLU A 247 -59.94 47.12 53.36
N ASN A 248 -59.33 48.09 54.06
CA ASN A 248 -59.90 49.41 54.37
C ASN A 248 -59.25 50.54 53.56
N ASP A 249 -58.52 50.22 52.47
CA ASP A 249 -57.75 51.15 51.64
C ASP A 249 -56.64 51.93 52.40
N GLN A 250 -56.15 51.39 53.53
CA GLN A 250 -55.03 51.97 54.24
C GLN A 250 -53.69 51.45 53.68
N LEU A 251 -52.75 52.36 53.40
CA LEU A 251 -51.41 51.98 52.96
C LEU A 251 -50.71 51.15 54.04
N ILE A 252 -50.35 49.92 53.72
CA ILE A 252 -49.66 48.99 54.62
C ILE A 252 -48.20 48.75 54.22
N GLY A 253 -47.82 49.07 52.98
CA GLY A 253 -46.44 48.92 52.53
C GLY A 253 -46.22 49.33 51.08
N VAL A 254 -45.00 49.11 50.57
CA VAL A 254 -44.61 49.33 49.18
C VAL A 254 -43.83 48.13 48.68
N VAL A 255 -44.16 47.66 47.48
CA VAL A 255 -43.39 46.68 46.71
C VAL A 255 -42.44 47.43 45.80
N GLU A 256 -41.14 47.18 45.94
CA GLU A 256 -40.13 47.62 44.99
C GLU A 256 -39.62 46.44 44.17
N THR A 257 -39.62 46.59 42.85
CA THR A 257 -39.08 45.64 41.88
C THR A 257 -37.99 46.30 41.06
N LEU A 258 -36.84 45.63 40.91
CA LEU A 258 -35.73 46.08 40.07
C LEU A 258 -35.56 45.15 38.88
N ARG A 259 -35.56 45.70 37.67
CA ARG A 259 -35.29 44.98 36.41
C ARG A 259 -33.97 45.44 35.81
N ASP A 260 -33.09 44.52 35.48
CA ASP A 260 -31.84 44.83 34.77
C ASP A 260 -32.12 45.22 33.31
N ILE A 261 -31.75 46.45 32.94
CA ILE A 261 -31.89 46.99 31.58
C ILE A 261 -30.52 47.23 30.91
N THR A 262 -29.43 46.72 31.49
CA THR A 262 -28.06 46.93 31.01
C THR A 262 -27.91 46.48 29.55
N LEU A 263 -28.47 45.32 29.19
CA LEU A 263 -28.42 44.79 27.82
C LEU A 263 -29.19 45.67 26.82
N ILE A 264 -30.32 46.22 27.23
CA ILE A 264 -31.15 47.09 26.37
C ILE A 264 -30.37 48.35 26.00
N LYS A 265 -29.74 49.02 26.99
CA LYS A 265 -28.90 50.20 26.74
C LYS A 265 -27.69 49.90 25.85
N GLN A 266 -27.09 48.72 25.98
CA GLN A 266 -25.99 48.29 25.12
C GLN A 266 -26.43 48.14 23.66
N ASN A 267 -27.59 47.52 23.42
CA ASN A 267 -28.13 47.32 22.07
C ASN A 267 -28.43 48.64 21.35
N GLU A 268 -29.00 49.64 22.04
CA GLU A 268 -29.27 50.97 21.47
C GLU A 268 -27.97 51.65 21.00
N LEU A 269 -26.93 51.57 21.83
CA LEU A 269 -25.64 52.14 21.53
C LEU A 269 -24.95 51.42 20.35
N ASP A 270 -25.10 50.10 20.27
CA ASP A 270 -24.60 49.30 19.16
C ASP A 270 -25.35 49.58 17.85
N LEU A 271 -26.66 49.82 17.89
CA LEU A 271 -27.44 50.27 16.72
C LEU A 271 -26.94 51.61 16.19
N ALA A 272 -26.69 52.58 17.07
CA ALA A 272 -26.13 53.88 16.69
C ALA A 272 -24.72 53.73 16.07
N ARG A 273 -23.89 52.81 16.58
CA ARG A 273 -22.58 52.48 15.98
C ARG A 273 -22.72 51.86 14.59
N LYS A 274 -23.65 50.91 14.41
CA LYS A 274 -23.91 50.28 13.10
C LYS A 274 -24.35 51.30 12.05
N SER A 275 -25.23 52.24 12.40
CA SER A 275 -25.65 53.30 11.48
C SER A 275 -24.48 54.16 11.00
N ARG A 276 -23.59 54.57 11.91
CA ARG A 276 -22.39 55.35 11.55
C ARG A 276 -21.44 54.53 10.66
N ALA A 277 -21.26 53.24 10.96
CA ALA A 277 -20.42 52.36 10.16
C ALA A 277 -20.96 52.18 8.72
N LEU A 278 -22.29 52.14 8.54
CA LEU A 278 -22.91 52.10 7.20
C LEU A 278 -22.62 53.37 6.40
N ASP A 279 -22.74 54.55 7.01
CA ASP A 279 -22.42 55.83 6.34
C ASP A 279 -20.94 55.92 5.92
N GLU A 280 -20.03 55.47 6.79
CA GLU A 280 -18.59 55.40 6.50
C GLU A 280 -18.29 54.39 5.38
N SER A 281 -18.96 53.23 5.39
CA SER A 281 -18.85 52.22 4.33
C SER A 281 -19.31 52.78 2.98
N ALA A 282 -20.46 53.47 2.92
CA ALA A 282 -20.98 54.07 1.70
C ALA A 282 -20.00 55.10 1.09
N ARG A 283 -19.41 55.98 1.91
CA ARG A 283 -18.37 56.92 1.44
C ARG A 283 -17.12 56.20 0.95
N THR A 284 -16.73 55.13 1.63
CA THR A 284 -15.57 54.31 1.25
C THR A 284 -15.78 53.67 -0.11
N LEU A 285 -16.96 53.09 -0.38
CA LEU A 285 -17.30 52.50 -1.68
C LEU A 285 -17.28 53.53 -2.81
N GLN A 286 -17.83 54.73 -2.60
CA GLN A 286 -17.76 55.81 -3.59
C GLN A 286 -16.31 56.21 -3.89
N ASN A 287 -15.48 56.37 -2.85
CA ASN A 287 -14.06 56.66 -3.04
C ASN A 287 -13.35 55.54 -3.80
N ILE A 288 -13.63 54.27 -3.49
CA ILE A 288 -13.05 53.13 -4.21
C ILE A 288 -13.34 53.27 -5.71
N ILE A 289 -14.60 53.50 -6.09
CA ILE A 289 -15.00 53.68 -7.50
C ILE A 289 -14.25 54.85 -8.14
N ASP A 290 -14.21 56.01 -7.48
CA ASP A 290 -13.55 57.22 -7.98
C ASP A 290 -12.04 57.06 -8.21
N PHE A 291 -11.38 56.19 -7.44
CA PHE A 291 -9.95 55.89 -7.51
C PHE A 291 -9.61 54.65 -8.35
N ILE A 292 -10.60 53.96 -8.94
CA ILE A 292 -10.31 52.92 -9.95
C ILE A 292 -9.53 53.61 -11.10
N PRO A 293 -8.33 53.12 -11.45
CA PRO A 293 -7.48 53.75 -12.46
C PRO A 293 -8.03 53.55 -13.88
N ASP A 294 -8.78 52.47 -14.10
CA ASP A 294 -9.47 52.22 -15.36
C ASP A 294 -10.76 53.05 -15.42
N PRO A 295 -11.10 53.64 -16.57
CA PRO A 295 -12.41 54.21 -16.85
C PRO A 295 -13.56 53.26 -16.48
N THR A 296 -14.33 53.57 -15.45
CA THR A 296 -15.40 52.70 -14.93
C THR A 296 -16.70 53.47 -14.72
N PHE A 297 -17.82 52.86 -15.13
CA PHE A 297 -19.16 53.38 -14.87
C PHE A 297 -20.12 52.24 -14.54
N ALA A 298 -21.23 52.56 -13.88
CA ALA A 298 -22.29 51.59 -13.56
C ALA A 298 -23.67 52.14 -13.89
N ILE A 299 -24.60 51.24 -14.23
CA ILE A 299 -26.00 51.52 -14.53
C ILE A 299 -26.94 50.71 -13.63
N ASP A 300 -28.13 51.24 -13.38
CA ASP A 300 -29.24 50.49 -12.79
C ASP A 300 -29.97 49.61 -13.82
N ASN A 301 -30.97 48.83 -13.38
CA ASN A 301 -31.82 48.01 -14.25
C ASN A 301 -32.60 48.79 -15.33
N ASN A 302 -32.70 50.12 -15.22
CA ASN A 302 -33.37 50.97 -16.21
C ASN A 302 -32.37 51.59 -17.22
N GLY A 303 -31.08 51.27 -17.11
CA GLY A 303 -30.02 51.86 -17.94
C GLY A 303 -29.65 53.28 -17.52
N THR A 304 -29.97 53.68 -16.29
CA THR A 304 -29.60 54.98 -15.71
C THR A 304 -28.23 54.90 -15.09
N VAL A 305 -27.34 55.86 -15.39
CA VAL A 305 -25.98 55.86 -14.83
C VAL A 305 -26.00 56.18 -13.33
N ILE A 306 -25.52 55.25 -12.51
CA ILE A 306 -25.44 55.35 -11.05
C ILE A 306 -24.00 55.61 -10.53
N ALA A 307 -22.98 55.35 -11.35
CA ALA A 307 -21.60 55.66 -11.04
C ALA A 307 -20.82 56.08 -12.29
N TRP A 308 -19.93 57.08 -12.15
CA TRP A 308 -19.07 57.60 -13.21
C TRP A 308 -17.74 58.06 -12.60
N ASN A 309 -16.69 57.25 -12.73
CA ASN A 309 -15.44 57.50 -12.02
C ASN A 309 -14.54 58.57 -12.67
N ARG A 310 -13.50 59.02 -11.95
CA ARG A 310 -12.58 60.05 -12.46
C ARG A 310 -11.77 59.64 -13.69
N ALA A 311 -11.51 58.34 -13.84
CA ALA A 311 -10.76 57.84 -14.98
C ALA A 311 -11.58 57.95 -16.28
N ILE A 312 -12.89 57.66 -16.24
CA ILE A 312 -13.76 57.79 -17.41
C ILE A 312 -14.01 59.25 -17.77
N GLU A 313 -14.04 60.17 -16.79
CA GLU A 313 -14.06 61.61 -17.07
C GLU A 313 -12.84 62.08 -17.87
N ARG A 314 -11.64 61.58 -17.52
CA ARG A 314 -10.39 61.92 -18.24
C ARG A 314 -10.36 61.33 -19.65
N MET A 315 -10.82 60.09 -19.80
CA MET A 315 -10.83 59.41 -21.10
C MET A 315 -11.83 60.08 -22.06
N THR A 316 -13.04 60.39 -21.57
CA THR A 316 -14.15 60.87 -22.40
C THR A 316 -14.29 62.40 -22.43
N GLN A 317 -13.59 63.11 -21.53
CA GLN A 317 -13.70 64.55 -21.32
C GLN A 317 -15.13 65.00 -20.92
N LYS A 318 -15.92 64.11 -20.31
CA LYS A 318 -17.29 64.37 -19.81
C LYS A 318 -17.35 64.23 -18.30
N ASN A 319 -17.93 65.22 -17.62
CA ASN A 319 -18.01 65.22 -16.15
C ASN A 319 -19.15 64.33 -15.65
N ALA A 320 -18.97 63.74 -14.46
CA ALA A 320 -19.96 62.90 -13.80
C ALA A 320 -21.30 63.63 -13.59
N ILE A 321 -21.27 64.94 -13.31
CA ILE A 321 -22.50 65.71 -13.09
C ILE A 321 -23.41 65.80 -14.33
N ASP A 322 -22.83 65.64 -15.53
CA ASP A 322 -23.54 65.73 -16.80
C ASP A 322 -24.13 64.37 -17.23
N ILE A 323 -23.69 63.26 -16.63
CA ILE A 323 -24.01 61.89 -17.03
C ILE A 323 -24.76 61.12 -15.93
N LEU A 324 -24.44 61.36 -14.65
CA LEU A 324 -25.09 60.70 -13.52
C LEU A 324 -26.60 60.99 -13.51
N GLY A 325 -27.40 59.96 -13.23
CA GLY A 325 -28.86 60.05 -13.24
C GLY A 325 -29.50 60.15 -14.62
N HIS A 326 -28.73 60.14 -15.71
CA HIS A 326 -29.25 60.14 -17.07
C HIS A 326 -29.37 58.70 -17.61
N GLY A 327 -30.54 58.35 -18.12
CA GLY A 327 -30.82 57.08 -18.81
C GLY A 327 -30.75 57.19 -20.34
N ASN A 328 -31.40 56.25 -21.05
CA ASN A 328 -31.45 56.21 -22.51
C ASN A 328 -30.06 56.15 -23.18
N HIS A 329 -29.19 55.27 -22.68
CA HIS A 329 -27.84 55.02 -23.21
C HIS A 329 -26.94 56.27 -23.26
N ALA A 330 -27.11 57.21 -22.32
CA ALA A 330 -26.31 58.43 -22.24
C ALA A 330 -24.80 58.16 -22.10
N TYR A 331 -24.43 57.04 -21.46
CA TYR A 331 -23.05 56.57 -21.31
C TYR A 331 -22.36 56.20 -22.63
N ALA A 332 -23.11 55.91 -23.70
CA ALA A 332 -22.55 55.53 -25.00
C ALA A 332 -22.15 56.74 -25.88
N GLU A 333 -22.77 57.89 -25.62
CA GLU A 333 -22.58 59.13 -26.38
C GLU A 333 -21.11 59.56 -26.48
N PRO A 334 -20.29 59.51 -25.40
CA PRO A 334 -18.90 59.92 -25.46
C PRO A 334 -17.99 58.98 -26.26
N PHE A 335 -18.38 57.71 -26.47
CA PHE A 335 -17.56 56.70 -27.16
C PHE A 335 -17.93 56.51 -28.64
N TYR A 336 -19.21 56.72 -28.98
CA TYR A 336 -19.76 56.41 -30.31
C TYR A 336 -20.44 57.61 -30.99
N SER A 337 -20.42 58.79 -30.35
CA SER A 337 -21.11 60.01 -30.81
C SER A 337 -22.63 59.85 -31.04
N LYS A 338 -23.22 58.77 -30.51
CA LYS A 338 -24.64 58.45 -30.57
C LYS A 338 -25.05 57.67 -29.32
N ARG A 339 -26.31 57.83 -28.90
CA ARG A 339 -26.89 57.02 -27.83
C ARG A 339 -27.33 55.69 -28.42
N CYS A 340 -26.62 54.63 -28.07
CA CYS A 340 -26.95 53.27 -28.53
C CYS A 340 -26.54 52.24 -27.46
N PRO A 341 -27.16 51.06 -27.46
CA PRO A 341 -26.74 49.96 -26.60
C PRO A 341 -25.25 49.58 -26.81
N THR A 342 -24.54 49.35 -25.70
CA THR A 342 -23.12 48.95 -25.63
C THR A 342 -22.96 47.65 -24.83
N LEU A 343 -21.72 47.29 -24.49
CA LEU A 343 -21.40 46.05 -23.80
C LEU A 343 -22.12 45.91 -22.45
N ILE A 344 -22.27 46.99 -21.68
CA ILE A 344 -22.93 46.98 -20.38
C ILE A 344 -24.38 46.49 -20.44
N ASP A 345 -25.08 46.76 -21.54
CA ASP A 345 -26.47 46.35 -21.76
C ASP A 345 -26.60 44.83 -21.85
N LEU A 346 -25.56 44.13 -22.34
CA LEU A 346 -25.55 42.67 -22.45
C LEU A 346 -25.53 41.95 -21.10
N ALA A 347 -25.14 42.63 -20.01
CA ALA A 347 -25.21 42.07 -18.67
C ALA A 347 -26.62 42.14 -18.07
N LEU A 348 -27.49 43.01 -18.59
CA LEU A 348 -28.89 43.14 -18.17
C LEU A 348 -29.81 42.31 -19.09
N GLN A 349 -29.62 42.42 -20.40
CA GLN A 349 -30.44 41.74 -21.41
C GLN A 349 -29.60 41.34 -22.63
N ASP A 350 -29.72 40.08 -23.07
CA ASP A 350 -28.97 39.60 -24.24
C ASP A 350 -29.52 40.20 -25.55
N HIS A 351 -28.66 40.93 -26.26
CA HIS A 351 -28.94 41.57 -27.53
C HIS A 351 -27.93 41.10 -28.60
N PRO A 352 -28.32 40.16 -29.50
CA PRO A 352 -27.41 39.56 -30.48
C PRO A 352 -26.71 40.58 -31.40
N GLU A 353 -27.37 41.71 -31.66
CA GLU A 353 -26.88 42.79 -32.52
C GLU A 353 -25.70 43.58 -31.92
N ILE A 354 -25.52 43.52 -30.59
CA ILE A 354 -24.40 44.18 -29.91
C ILE A 354 -23.13 43.34 -30.07
N ARG A 355 -23.26 42.00 -30.07
CA ARG A 355 -22.12 41.07 -30.11
C ARG A 355 -21.28 41.19 -31.38
N THR A 356 -21.88 41.59 -32.50
CA THR A 356 -21.18 41.76 -33.79
C THR A 356 -20.30 43.01 -33.87
N LYS A 357 -20.40 43.92 -32.88
CA LYS A 357 -19.60 45.16 -32.82
C LYS A 357 -18.24 44.99 -32.14
N TYR A 358 -17.99 43.84 -31.53
CA TYR A 358 -16.78 43.56 -30.76
C TYR A 358 -15.96 42.49 -31.47
N ASP A 359 -14.64 42.67 -31.52
CA ASP A 359 -13.72 41.73 -32.17
C ASP A 359 -13.63 40.41 -31.40
N PHE A 360 -13.83 40.50 -30.08
CA PHE A 360 -13.83 39.37 -29.16
C PHE A 360 -14.82 39.64 -28.03
N ILE A 361 -15.64 38.64 -27.69
CA ILE A 361 -16.45 38.63 -26.48
C ILE A 361 -16.31 37.26 -25.83
N LYS A 362 -15.97 37.24 -24.54
CA LYS A 362 -15.91 36.04 -23.72
C LYS A 362 -16.87 36.18 -22.55
N ASN A 363 -17.76 35.22 -22.40
CA ASN A 363 -18.58 35.09 -21.20
C ASN A 363 -17.79 34.23 -20.20
N GLU A 364 -17.38 34.80 -19.07
CA GLU A 364 -16.74 34.07 -17.97
C GLU A 364 -17.66 34.10 -16.74
N HIS A 365 -18.42 33.02 -16.52
CA HIS A 365 -19.32 32.80 -15.37
C HIS A 365 -20.20 34.02 -15.03
N ASP A 366 -19.67 35.00 -14.28
CA ASP A 366 -20.36 36.18 -13.76
C ASP A 366 -19.93 37.50 -14.42
N HIS A 367 -19.14 37.51 -15.49
CA HIS A 367 -18.77 38.73 -16.22
C HIS A 367 -18.51 38.50 -17.72
N LEU A 368 -18.65 39.57 -18.50
CA LEU A 368 -18.39 39.62 -19.93
C LEU A 368 -17.10 40.39 -20.16
N ILE A 369 -16.18 39.81 -20.91
CA ILE A 369 -14.95 40.48 -21.35
C ILE A 369 -15.07 40.70 -22.84
N ALA A 370 -14.81 41.92 -23.32
CA ALA A 370 -14.78 42.20 -24.73
C ALA A 370 -13.59 43.05 -25.14
N GLU A 371 -13.15 42.86 -26.38
CA GLU A 371 -12.18 43.74 -27.04
C GLU A 371 -12.83 44.38 -28.26
N VAL A 372 -12.61 45.67 -28.43
CA VAL A 372 -13.11 46.43 -29.59
C VAL A 372 -12.07 47.43 -30.05
N HIS A 373 -11.88 47.52 -31.37
CA HIS A 373 -11.19 48.65 -31.96
C HIS A 373 -12.14 49.84 -32.12
N ASN A 374 -11.75 51.00 -31.62
CA ASN A 374 -12.51 52.23 -31.75
C ASN A 374 -11.64 53.36 -32.30
N ASP A 375 -12.02 53.89 -33.46
CA ASP A 375 -11.30 54.96 -34.17
C ASP A 375 -11.82 56.37 -33.80
N GLN A 376 -12.84 56.46 -32.94
CA GLN A 376 -13.55 57.71 -32.63
C GLN A 376 -13.15 58.36 -31.30
N ILE A 377 -12.45 57.64 -30.41
CA ILE A 377 -12.09 58.12 -29.06
C ILE A 377 -10.92 59.10 -29.12
N TYR A 378 -9.93 58.85 -29.98
CA TYR A 378 -8.81 59.76 -30.21
C TYR A 378 -8.81 60.21 -31.68
N VAL A 379 -8.86 61.52 -31.90
CA VAL A 379 -8.87 62.11 -33.25
C VAL A 379 -7.64 61.64 -34.04
N GLY A 380 -7.87 60.79 -35.06
CA GLY A 380 -6.84 60.29 -35.97
C GLY A 380 -5.95 59.16 -35.45
N LYS A 381 -6.31 58.49 -34.33
CA LYS A 381 -5.57 57.33 -33.80
C LYS A 381 -6.50 56.15 -33.54
N ARG A 382 -6.06 54.96 -33.96
CA ARG A 382 -6.73 53.68 -33.68
C ARG A 382 -6.50 53.28 -32.22
N ALA A 383 -7.57 53.08 -31.45
CA ALA A 383 -7.47 52.58 -30.08
C ALA A 383 -8.02 51.16 -29.97
N PHE A 384 -7.32 50.30 -29.24
CA PHE A 384 -7.84 49.00 -28.82
C PHE A 384 -8.35 49.13 -27.40
N LEU A 385 -9.64 48.92 -27.20
CA LEU A 385 -10.27 48.94 -25.90
C LEU A 385 -10.54 47.52 -25.43
N TRP A 386 -10.17 47.24 -24.19
CA TRP A 386 -10.57 46.07 -23.45
C TRP A 386 -11.60 46.50 -22.42
N ALA A 387 -12.77 45.87 -22.43
CA ALA A 387 -13.84 46.18 -21.48
C ALA A 387 -14.27 44.93 -20.72
N ILE A 388 -14.54 45.10 -19.43
CA ILE A 388 -15.11 44.07 -18.56
C ILE A 388 -16.42 44.58 -18.00
N VAL A 389 -17.46 43.74 -18.08
CA VAL A 389 -18.81 44.04 -17.60
C VAL A 389 -19.26 42.96 -16.62
N ALA A 390 -19.74 43.36 -15.46
CA ALA A 390 -20.35 42.46 -14.49
C ALA A 390 -21.75 42.93 -14.09
N PRO A 391 -22.72 42.01 -13.90
CA PRO A 391 -23.98 42.34 -13.26
C PRO A 391 -23.76 42.64 -11.77
N LEU A 392 -24.47 43.63 -11.26
CA LEU A 392 -24.53 43.96 -9.85
C LEU A 392 -25.73 43.25 -9.24
N TYR A 393 -25.54 42.54 -8.13
CA TYR A 393 -26.62 41.81 -7.47
C TYR A 393 -27.11 42.54 -6.22
N ASP A 394 -28.42 42.50 -5.97
CA ASP A 394 -28.99 42.90 -4.69
C ASP A 394 -28.78 41.84 -3.60
N GLY A 395 -29.23 42.13 -2.37
CA GLY A 395 -29.11 41.21 -1.23
C GLY A 395 -29.90 39.91 -1.38
N ASP A 396 -30.83 39.85 -2.34
CA ASP A 396 -31.66 38.67 -2.65
C ASP A 396 -31.10 37.85 -3.83
N GLY A 397 -30.00 38.30 -4.43
CA GLY A 397 -29.33 37.64 -5.55
C GLY A 397 -29.93 37.95 -6.93
N ASN A 398 -30.81 38.96 -7.04
CA ASN A 398 -31.32 39.42 -8.33
C ASN A 398 -30.39 40.48 -8.94
N ILE A 399 -30.38 40.58 -10.26
CA ILE A 399 -29.64 41.63 -10.96
C ILE A 399 -30.30 42.98 -10.65
N SER A 400 -29.50 43.90 -10.13
CA SER A 400 -29.85 45.28 -9.72
C SER A 400 -29.26 46.34 -10.65
N GLY A 401 -28.29 45.96 -11.47
CA GLY A 401 -27.61 46.84 -12.40
C GLY A 401 -26.43 46.13 -13.06
N ALA A 402 -25.56 46.91 -13.70
CA ALA A 402 -24.32 46.43 -14.27
C ALA A 402 -23.20 47.46 -14.10
N ILE A 403 -21.96 46.99 -14.05
CA ILE A 403 -20.75 47.83 -13.99
C ILE A 403 -19.84 47.48 -15.16
N GLU A 404 -19.35 48.49 -15.87
CA GLU A 404 -18.42 48.36 -16.99
C GLU A 404 -17.12 49.11 -16.67
N SER A 405 -15.98 48.45 -16.86
CA SER A 405 -14.66 49.06 -16.82
C SER A 405 -13.96 48.90 -18.16
N ILE A 406 -13.44 49.99 -18.69
CA ILE A 406 -12.83 50.10 -20.01
C ILE A 406 -11.36 50.45 -19.84
N ARG A 407 -10.47 49.73 -20.52
CA ARG A 407 -9.03 49.95 -20.52
C ARG A 407 -8.53 50.12 -21.95
N ASP A 408 -7.71 51.13 -22.17
CA ASP A 408 -6.95 51.27 -23.41
C ASP A 408 -5.78 50.30 -23.39
N ILE A 409 -5.81 49.30 -24.27
CA ILE A 409 -4.79 48.26 -24.41
C ILE A 409 -3.99 48.41 -25.71
N THR A 410 -4.03 49.58 -26.35
CA THR A 410 -3.36 49.83 -27.64
C THR A 410 -1.87 49.49 -27.57
N GLU A 411 -1.15 50.01 -26.58
CA GLU A 411 0.29 49.72 -26.38
C GLU A 411 0.54 48.22 -26.17
N LYS A 412 -0.31 47.56 -25.38
CA LYS A 412 -0.21 46.12 -25.12
C LYS A 412 -0.41 45.30 -26.40
N LYS A 413 -1.40 45.65 -27.24
CA LYS A 413 -1.68 44.95 -28.50
C LYS A 413 -0.57 45.16 -29.52
N GLU A 414 0.00 46.36 -29.60
CA GLU A 414 1.18 46.63 -30.44
C GLU A 414 2.39 45.79 -30.00
N LEU A 415 2.64 45.69 -28.68
CA LEU A 415 3.71 44.85 -28.13
C LEU A 415 3.44 43.35 -28.32
N GLU A 416 2.19 42.89 -28.15
CA GLU A 416 1.81 41.49 -28.40
C GLU A 416 2.05 41.10 -29.87
N LEU A 417 1.75 42.00 -30.82
CA LEU A 417 2.00 41.77 -32.23
C LEU A 417 3.51 41.66 -32.52
N GLN A 418 4.32 42.57 -31.98
CA GLN A 418 5.78 42.53 -32.10
C GLN A 418 6.39 41.29 -31.43
N LEU A 419 5.86 40.88 -30.28
CA LEU A 419 6.31 39.68 -29.57
C LEU A 419 5.97 38.42 -30.36
N ARG A 420 4.79 38.36 -30.98
CA ARG A 420 4.39 37.23 -31.81
C ARG A 420 5.31 37.06 -33.01
N GLU A 421 5.61 38.14 -33.72
CA GLU A 421 6.59 38.12 -34.82
C GLU A 421 7.94 37.58 -34.33
N LYS A 422 8.45 38.07 -33.18
CA LYS A 422 9.71 37.58 -32.60
C LYS A 422 9.66 36.11 -32.15
N VAL A 423 8.52 35.63 -31.64
CA VAL A 423 8.35 34.24 -31.21
C VAL A 423 8.32 33.31 -32.43
N GLU A 424 7.66 33.71 -33.51
CA GLU A 424 7.66 32.97 -34.78
C GLU A 424 9.08 32.90 -35.37
N ASP A 425 9.81 34.03 -35.43
CA ASP A 425 11.21 34.07 -35.86
C ASP A 425 12.12 33.18 -34.98
N LEU A 426 11.94 33.25 -33.66
CA LEU A 426 12.74 32.49 -32.70
C LEU A 426 12.41 30.99 -32.78
N ALA A 427 11.15 30.61 -32.98
CA ALA A 427 10.72 29.22 -33.14
C ALA A 427 11.34 28.59 -34.39
N SER A 428 11.34 29.30 -35.52
CA SER A 428 12.02 28.84 -36.74
C SER A 428 13.53 28.65 -36.50
N SER A 429 14.19 29.60 -35.82
CA SER A 429 15.61 29.46 -35.48
C SER A 429 15.88 28.30 -34.51
N TYR A 430 14.99 28.05 -33.55
CA TYR A 430 15.11 26.91 -32.63
C TYR A 430 14.94 25.56 -33.33
N GLU A 431 14.02 25.44 -34.29
CA GLU A 431 13.85 24.21 -35.08
C GLU A 431 15.11 23.91 -35.93
N GLU A 432 15.70 24.94 -36.56
CA GLU A 432 16.96 24.81 -37.29
C GLU A 432 18.13 24.37 -36.38
N ILE A 433 18.27 25.01 -35.21
CA ILE A 433 19.33 24.67 -34.24
C ILE A 433 19.10 23.28 -33.64
N ALA A 434 17.85 22.87 -33.39
CA ALA A 434 17.53 21.55 -32.87
C ALA A 434 17.90 20.45 -33.86
N ALA A 435 17.55 20.63 -35.14
CA ALA A 435 17.92 19.69 -36.21
C ALA A 435 19.45 19.58 -36.36
N GLN A 436 20.17 20.70 -36.36
CA GLN A 436 21.64 20.70 -36.40
C GLN A 436 22.26 20.03 -35.17
N ASN A 437 21.70 20.25 -33.98
CA ASN A 437 22.20 19.62 -32.75
C ASN A 437 21.99 18.10 -32.74
N GLU A 438 20.89 17.61 -33.32
CA GLU A 438 20.62 16.18 -33.46
C GLU A 438 21.58 15.51 -34.48
N GLU A 439 21.87 16.20 -35.59
CA GLU A 439 22.86 15.77 -36.58
C GLU A 439 24.29 15.76 -36.01
N ILE A 440 24.64 16.76 -35.19
CA ILE A 440 25.95 16.81 -34.51
C ILE A 440 26.05 15.69 -33.46
N ARG A 441 24.99 15.43 -32.67
CA ARG A 441 25.00 14.37 -31.66
C ARG A 441 25.20 12.99 -32.28
N THR A 442 24.45 12.68 -33.34
CA THR A 442 24.60 11.42 -34.07
C THR A 442 26.01 11.25 -34.65
N SER A 443 26.57 12.32 -35.24
CA SER A 443 27.96 12.32 -35.73
C SER A 443 28.99 12.12 -34.61
N LEU A 444 28.80 12.73 -33.44
CA LEU A 444 29.69 12.58 -32.28
C LEU A 444 29.64 11.15 -31.73
N ASP A 445 28.43 10.58 -31.59
CA ASP A 445 28.25 9.20 -31.13
C ASP A 445 28.91 8.20 -32.10
N GLU A 446 28.82 8.44 -33.40
CA GLU A 446 29.48 7.59 -34.41
C GLU A 446 31.00 7.67 -34.33
N ILE A 447 31.57 8.87 -34.15
CA ILE A 447 33.01 9.06 -33.97
C ILE A 447 33.51 8.42 -32.66
N GLU A 448 32.79 8.58 -31.56
CA GLU A 448 33.18 8.03 -30.27
C GLU A 448 33.12 6.49 -30.28
N ASN A 449 32.13 5.90 -30.96
CA ASN A 449 32.05 4.46 -31.18
C ASN A 449 33.19 3.94 -32.06
N GLN A 450 33.55 4.64 -33.14
CA GLN A 450 34.69 4.26 -33.98
C GLN A 450 36.02 4.33 -33.22
N LYS A 451 36.23 5.38 -32.43
CA LYS A 451 37.43 5.55 -31.61
C LYS A 451 37.53 4.46 -30.55
N SER A 452 36.43 4.19 -29.83
CA SER A 452 36.39 3.13 -28.81
C SER A 452 36.63 1.75 -29.42
N LEU A 453 36.06 1.47 -30.60
CA LEU A 453 36.26 0.22 -31.32
C LEU A 453 37.71 0.04 -31.76
N LEU A 454 38.36 1.11 -32.25
CA LEU A 454 39.78 1.11 -32.60
C LEU A 454 40.67 0.84 -31.37
N GLU A 455 40.43 1.54 -30.25
CA GLU A 455 41.18 1.34 -29.01
C GLU A 455 41.00 -0.09 -28.46
N ILE A 456 39.79 -0.63 -28.52
CA ILE A 456 39.51 -2.02 -28.13
C ILE A 456 40.22 -3.00 -29.06
N ASN A 457 40.21 -2.77 -30.38
CA ASN A 457 40.88 -3.64 -31.34
C ASN A 457 42.40 -3.60 -31.20
N GLU A 458 43.01 -2.43 -30.98
CA GLU A 458 44.45 -2.30 -30.74
C GLU A 458 44.85 -3.04 -29.45
N LYS A 459 44.11 -2.81 -28.35
CA LYS A 459 44.34 -3.53 -27.08
C LYS A 459 44.19 -5.03 -27.24
N ARG A 460 43.16 -5.49 -27.97
CA ARG A 460 42.95 -6.92 -28.27
C ARG A 460 44.12 -7.50 -29.06
N PHE A 461 44.58 -6.82 -30.12
CA PHE A 461 45.69 -7.28 -30.94
C PHE A 461 47.00 -7.37 -30.15
N ARG A 462 47.34 -6.33 -29.36
CA ARG A 462 48.51 -6.35 -28.48
C ARG A 462 48.41 -7.48 -27.46
N SER A 463 47.25 -7.62 -26.81
CA SER A 463 47.01 -8.71 -25.86
C SER A 463 47.16 -10.08 -26.52
N PHE A 464 46.69 -10.29 -27.75
CA PHE A 464 46.86 -11.56 -28.43
C PHE A 464 48.33 -11.90 -28.65
N ILE A 465 49.12 -10.97 -29.18
CA ILE A 465 50.55 -11.22 -29.45
C ILE A 465 51.36 -11.42 -28.17
N GLU A 466 51.06 -10.66 -27.12
CA GLU A 466 51.76 -10.77 -25.83
C GLU A 466 51.51 -12.10 -25.10
N HIS A 467 50.33 -12.71 -25.33
CA HIS A 467 49.94 -13.98 -24.71
C HIS A 467 50.11 -15.19 -25.65
N LEU A 468 50.72 -15.01 -26.83
CA LEU A 468 51.06 -16.15 -27.67
C LEU A 468 52.06 -17.05 -26.92
N PRO A 469 51.86 -18.38 -26.97
CA PRO A 469 52.80 -19.34 -26.38
C PRO A 469 54.12 -19.46 -27.17
N ASP A 470 54.17 -18.83 -28.35
CA ASP A 470 55.32 -18.81 -29.23
C ASP A 470 56.05 -17.46 -29.09
N GLY A 471 57.38 -17.50 -29.18
CA GLY A 471 58.20 -16.30 -29.26
C GLY A 471 58.02 -15.64 -30.62
N VAL A 472 57.68 -14.35 -30.63
CA VAL A 472 57.53 -13.55 -31.84
C VAL A 472 58.55 -12.42 -31.81
N ILE A 473 59.36 -12.34 -32.86
CA ILE A 473 60.32 -11.27 -33.09
C ILE A 473 60.05 -10.66 -34.46
N ILE A 474 59.96 -9.34 -34.53
CA ILE A 474 59.96 -8.60 -35.80
C ILE A 474 61.29 -7.88 -35.89
N HIS A 475 61.97 -8.03 -37.02
CA HIS A 475 63.23 -7.35 -37.28
C HIS A 475 63.23 -6.70 -38.67
N ARG A 476 64.01 -5.65 -38.79
CA ARG A 476 64.25 -4.89 -40.01
C ARG A 476 65.73 -4.52 -40.07
N ASP A 477 66.34 -4.64 -41.25
CA ASP A 477 67.75 -4.29 -41.47
C ASP A 477 68.71 -4.93 -40.44
N ASP A 478 68.49 -6.21 -40.12
CA ASP A 478 69.23 -7.01 -39.13
C ASP A 478 69.14 -6.48 -37.68
N ALA A 479 68.10 -5.69 -37.36
CA ALA A 479 67.84 -5.18 -36.02
C ALA A 479 66.40 -5.51 -35.57
N ILE A 480 66.26 -6.09 -34.38
CA ILE A 480 64.96 -6.41 -33.78
C ILE A 480 64.20 -5.11 -33.43
N SER A 481 63.03 -4.91 -34.06
CA SER A 481 62.15 -3.76 -33.88
C SER A 481 60.94 -4.04 -32.97
N TYR A 482 60.62 -5.31 -32.72
CA TYR A 482 59.62 -5.73 -31.75
C TYR A 482 59.90 -7.16 -31.29
N ALA A 483 59.62 -7.46 -30.02
CA ALA A 483 59.57 -8.81 -29.49
C ALA A 483 58.38 -8.93 -28.53
N ASN A 484 57.72 -10.10 -28.48
CA ASN A 484 56.72 -10.36 -27.45
C ASN A 484 57.39 -10.85 -26.14
N PRO A 485 56.72 -10.76 -24.98
CA PRO A 485 57.28 -11.21 -23.71
C PRO A 485 57.71 -12.69 -23.72
N MET A 486 56.98 -13.54 -24.45
CA MET A 486 57.31 -14.96 -24.59
C MET A 486 58.67 -15.17 -25.28
N ALA A 487 59.05 -14.34 -26.26
CA ALA A 487 60.37 -14.40 -26.87
C ALA A 487 61.49 -14.16 -25.85
N CYS A 488 61.30 -13.21 -24.92
CA CYS A 488 62.26 -12.96 -23.84
C CYS A 488 62.38 -14.18 -22.91
N GLN A 489 61.23 -14.75 -22.54
CA GLN A 489 61.18 -15.89 -21.62
C GLN A 489 61.84 -17.14 -22.21
N ILE A 490 61.56 -17.49 -23.48
CA ILE A 490 62.16 -18.66 -24.15
C ILE A 490 63.67 -18.47 -24.30
N LEU A 491 64.11 -17.26 -24.67
CA LEU A 491 65.52 -16.94 -24.91
C LEU A 491 66.30 -16.62 -23.61
N GLY A 492 65.63 -16.53 -22.46
CA GLY A 492 66.26 -16.23 -21.16
C GLY A 492 66.77 -14.80 -21.01
N TYR A 493 66.12 -13.82 -21.64
CA TYR A 493 66.41 -12.40 -21.46
C TYR A 493 65.48 -11.81 -20.38
N ASP A 494 66.04 -11.02 -19.45
CA ASP A 494 65.29 -10.43 -18.33
C ASP A 494 64.32 -9.31 -18.76
N ASP A 495 64.63 -8.61 -19.86
CA ASP A 495 63.81 -7.51 -20.36
C ASP A 495 63.83 -7.43 -21.89
N LEU A 496 62.73 -6.95 -22.46
CA LEU A 496 62.56 -6.73 -23.89
C LEU A 496 63.62 -5.78 -24.44
N SER A 497 63.99 -4.73 -23.69
CA SER A 497 64.97 -3.73 -24.14
C SER A 497 66.34 -4.33 -24.46
N CYS A 498 66.71 -5.46 -23.83
CA CYS A 498 67.96 -6.15 -24.09
C CYS A 498 67.99 -6.86 -25.45
N LEU A 499 66.83 -7.23 -25.98
CA LEU A 499 66.66 -7.86 -27.30
C LEU A 499 66.48 -6.83 -28.42
N MET A 500 65.89 -5.67 -28.12
CA MET A 500 65.67 -4.61 -29.11
C MET A 500 66.99 -4.14 -29.74
N GLY A 501 67.02 -4.09 -31.07
CA GLY A 501 68.19 -3.65 -31.84
C GLY A 501 69.32 -4.69 -32.01
N ARG A 502 69.23 -5.87 -31.39
CA ARG A 502 70.17 -6.98 -31.67
C ARG A 502 69.88 -7.65 -33.00
N SER A 503 70.86 -8.41 -33.51
CA SER A 503 70.64 -9.27 -34.68
C SER A 503 69.86 -10.53 -34.28
N PRO A 504 68.84 -10.94 -35.05
CA PRO A 504 68.15 -12.20 -34.86
C PRO A 504 69.06 -13.44 -34.95
N LEU A 505 70.26 -13.33 -35.53
CA LEU A 505 71.21 -14.46 -35.60
C LEU A 505 71.98 -14.71 -34.30
N ASP A 506 72.01 -13.75 -33.37
CA ASP A 506 72.71 -13.87 -32.10
C ASP A 506 72.12 -15.00 -31.24
N VAL A 507 70.82 -15.24 -31.37
CA VAL A 507 70.07 -16.25 -30.61
C VAL A 507 70.06 -17.62 -31.29
N VAL A 508 70.67 -17.76 -32.46
CA VAL A 508 70.73 -19.01 -33.22
C VAL A 508 72.03 -19.76 -32.92
N HIS A 509 71.94 -21.09 -32.71
CA HIS A 509 73.10 -21.95 -32.51
C HIS A 509 74.06 -21.92 -33.72
N PRO A 510 75.39 -21.87 -33.54
CA PRO A 510 76.37 -21.74 -34.63
C PRO A 510 76.19 -22.73 -35.79
N GLU A 511 75.83 -23.98 -35.51
CA GLU A 511 75.58 -25.01 -36.54
C GLU A 511 74.35 -24.72 -37.43
N CYS A 512 73.40 -23.93 -36.93
CA CYS A 512 72.16 -23.60 -37.61
C CYS A 512 72.18 -22.20 -38.26
N ARG A 513 73.16 -21.35 -37.94
CA ARG A 513 73.21 -19.94 -38.36
C ARG A 513 73.18 -19.76 -39.87
N GLU A 514 73.97 -20.51 -40.62
CA GLU A 514 74.03 -20.40 -42.09
C GLU A 514 72.67 -20.70 -42.73
N LYS A 515 72.02 -21.79 -42.30
CA LYS A 515 70.69 -22.20 -42.78
C LYS A 515 69.60 -21.20 -42.43
N ILE A 516 69.64 -20.64 -41.22
CA ILE A 516 68.63 -19.66 -40.76
C ILE A 516 68.86 -18.29 -41.41
N ASN A 517 70.11 -17.86 -41.61
CA ASN A 517 70.42 -16.62 -42.31
C ASN A 517 69.91 -16.64 -43.77
N ASP A 518 70.13 -17.75 -44.48
CA ASP A 518 69.59 -17.95 -45.83
C ASP A 518 68.05 -17.88 -45.85
N ARG A 519 67.39 -18.37 -44.80
CA ARG A 519 65.94 -18.30 -44.66
C ARG A 519 65.46 -16.90 -44.35
N ILE A 520 66.10 -16.17 -43.44
CA ILE A 520 65.78 -14.77 -43.14
C ILE A 520 65.89 -13.91 -44.40
N PHE A 521 66.95 -14.08 -45.19
CA PHE A 521 67.13 -13.37 -46.46
C PHE A 521 66.00 -13.67 -47.45
N ARG A 522 65.59 -14.94 -47.58
CA ARG A 522 64.47 -15.35 -48.46
C ARG A 522 63.08 -15.05 -47.88
N ALA A 523 62.98 -14.80 -46.57
CA ALA A 523 61.71 -14.52 -45.89
C ALA A 523 61.15 -13.14 -46.23
N ALA A 524 61.96 -12.24 -46.80
CA ALA A 524 61.48 -10.97 -47.34
C ALA A 524 60.52 -11.15 -48.53
N GLU A 525 60.59 -12.29 -49.24
CA GLU A 525 59.80 -12.54 -50.47
C GLU A 525 58.72 -13.62 -50.27
N THR A 526 58.97 -14.64 -49.45
CA THR A 526 58.07 -15.81 -49.29
C THR A 526 58.00 -16.30 -47.85
N LYS A 527 56.86 -16.88 -47.45
CA LYS A 527 56.70 -17.51 -46.13
C LYS A 527 57.43 -18.84 -46.10
N HIS A 528 58.22 -19.08 -45.05
CA HIS A 528 58.90 -20.36 -44.85
C HIS A 528 58.19 -21.21 -43.77
N PRO A 529 58.00 -22.53 -44.01
CA PRO A 529 57.34 -23.40 -43.04
C PRO A 529 58.19 -23.62 -41.79
N PHE A 530 57.54 -24.02 -40.71
CA PHE A 530 58.20 -24.40 -39.46
C PHE A 530 59.26 -25.48 -39.68
N ILE A 531 60.45 -25.28 -39.12
CA ILE A 531 61.53 -26.26 -39.09
C ILE A 531 62.11 -26.39 -37.69
N GLU A 532 62.60 -27.58 -37.37
CA GLU A 532 63.38 -27.80 -36.17
C GLU A 532 64.77 -27.15 -36.29
N GLY A 533 65.14 -26.41 -35.27
CA GLY A 533 66.42 -25.72 -35.11
C GLY A 533 66.87 -25.71 -33.66
N LYS A 534 68.03 -25.12 -33.42
CA LYS A 534 68.58 -24.93 -32.09
C LYS A 534 68.84 -23.46 -31.84
N PHE A 535 68.27 -22.92 -30.77
CA PHE A 535 68.54 -21.58 -30.30
C PHE A 535 69.44 -21.62 -29.07
N LEU A 536 70.09 -20.49 -28.79
CA LEU A 536 70.92 -20.25 -27.64
C LEU A 536 70.22 -19.27 -26.71
N ARG A 537 70.08 -19.64 -25.44
CA ARG A 537 69.65 -18.73 -24.38
C ARG A 537 70.76 -17.74 -24.01
N MET A 538 70.42 -16.69 -23.27
CA MET A 538 71.39 -15.69 -22.79
C MET A 538 72.54 -16.30 -21.96
N ASP A 539 72.27 -17.39 -21.23
CA ASP A 539 73.26 -18.17 -20.47
C ASP A 539 74.06 -19.19 -21.32
N SER A 540 73.91 -19.15 -22.64
CA SER A 540 74.50 -20.07 -23.63
C SER A 540 74.00 -21.52 -23.56
N THR A 541 72.86 -21.80 -22.92
CA THR A 541 72.23 -23.12 -22.98
C THR A 541 71.52 -23.33 -24.32
N GLU A 542 71.65 -24.55 -24.86
CA GLU A 542 70.96 -24.96 -26.10
C GLU A 542 69.49 -25.30 -25.81
N ILE A 543 68.59 -24.72 -26.58
CA ILE A 543 67.17 -25.11 -26.59
C ILE A 543 66.74 -25.59 -27.98
N PRO A 544 66.06 -26.74 -28.07
CA PRO A 544 65.43 -27.17 -29.32
C PRO A 544 64.22 -26.28 -29.58
N VAL A 545 64.15 -25.68 -30.76
CA VAL A 545 63.04 -24.82 -31.17
C VAL A 545 62.49 -25.22 -32.53
N GLU A 546 61.22 -24.94 -32.75
CA GLU A 546 60.60 -24.96 -34.07
C GLU A 546 60.42 -23.53 -34.56
N VAL A 547 60.99 -23.15 -35.72
CA VAL A 547 61.05 -21.76 -36.20
C VAL A 547 60.46 -21.58 -37.61
N ALA A 548 59.71 -20.49 -37.80
CA ALA A 548 59.18 -20.03 -39.08
C ALA A 548 59.39 -18.53 -39.28
N GLU A 549 59.70 -18.12 -40.50
CA GLU A 549 59.90 -16.71 -40.88
C GLU A 549 58.87 -16.28 -41.94
N THR A 550 58.30 -15.08 -41.78
CA THR A 550 57.24 -14.55 -42.65
C THR A 550 57.42 -13.04 -42.86
N PRO A 551 57.23 -12.51 -44.10
CA PRO A 551 57.28 -11.07 -44.34
C PRO A 551 56.03 -10.37 -43.80
N VAL A 552 56.22 -9.19 -43.20
CA VAL A 552 55.17 -8.29 -42.70
C VAL A 552 55.42 -6.88 -43.23
N TYR A 553 54.35 -6.21 -43.68
CA TYR A 553 54.41 -4.85 -44.21
C TYR A 553 53.98 -3.87 -43.12
N ILE A 554 54.89 -2.98 -42.72
CA ILE A 554 54.64 -1.91 -41.74
C ILE A 554 55.08 -0.60 -42.39
N ASP A 555 54.19 0.39 -42.47
CA ASP A 555 54.45 1.71 -43.08
C ASP A 555 55.13 1.61 -44.47
N ASP A 556 54.56 0.79 -45.36
CA ASP A 556 55.06 0.48 -46.72
C ASP A 556 56.49 -0.10 -46.78
N SER A 557 57.04 -0.56 -45.66
CA SER A 557 58.35 -1.21 -45.56
C SER A 557 58.23 -2.69 -45.20
N ILE A 558 59.07 -3.54 -45.82
CA ILE A 558 59.12 -4.97 -45.53
C ILE A 558 59.94 -5.20 -44.25
N SER A 559 59.33 -5.86 -43.27
CA SER A 559 59.99 -6.39 -42.07
C SER A 559 59.80 -7.91 -42.03
N VAL A 560 60.68 -8.63 -41.33
CA VAL A 560 60.57 -10.09 -41.20
C VAL A 560 60.09 -10.41 -39.79
N MET A 561 58.98 -11.16 -39.70
CA MET A 561 58.46 -11.71 -38.45
C MET A 561 58.92 -13.16 -38.32
N THR A 562 59.69 -13.42 -37.27
CA THR A 562 60.15 -14.75 -36.87
C THR A 562 59.29 -15.23 -35.71
N ILE A 563 58.67 -16.41 -35.88
CA ILE A 563 57.91 -17.11 -34.85
C ILE A 563 58.70 -18.36 -34.46
N PHE A 564 58.92 -18.58 -33.18
CA PHE A 564 59.63 -19.76 -32.68
C PHE A 564 58.99 -20.36 -31.44
N ARG A 565 58.94 -21.69 -31.35
CA ARG A 565 58.35 -22.46 -30.26
C ARG A 565 59.41 -23.31 -29.56
N ASP A 566 59.42 -23.28 -28.22
CA ASP A 566 60.23 -24.21 -27.42
C ASP A 566 59.56 -25.60 -27.40
N ILE A 567 60.27 -26.62 -27.89
CA ILE A 567 59.76 -28.00 -27.99
C ILE A 567 60.41 -28.95 -26.98
N THR A 568 61.04 -28.42 -25.93
CA THR A 568 61.77 -29.23 -24.92
C THR A 568 60.89 -30.29 -24.26
N GLU A 569 59.71 -29.90 -23.74
CA GLU A 569 58.81 -30.83 -23.04
C GLU A 569 58.25 -31.92 -23.97
N GLU A 570 57.93 -31.57 -25.22
CA GLU A 570 57.43 -32.54 -26.19
C GLU A 570 58.53 -33.55 -26.59
N TYR A 571 59.77 -33.08 -26.73
CA TYR A 571 60.92 -33.92 -27.00
C TYR A 571 61.16 -34.92 -25.85
N GLU A 572 61.12 -34.45 -24.60
CA GLU A 572 61.30 -35.28 -23.40
C GLU A 572 60.15 -36.28 -23.20
N ARG A 573 58.89 -35.83 -23.35
CA ARG A 573 57.70 -36.69 -23.19
C ARG A 573 57.64 -37.79 -24.24
N LYS A 574 57.94 -37.48 -25.51
CA LYS A 574 58.03 -38.49 -26.59
C LYS A 574 59.11 -39.52 -26.30
N SER A 575 60.25 -39.09 -25.76
CA SER A 575 61.34 -39.98 -25.36
C SER A 575 60.93 -40.89 -24.18
N ALA A 576 60.32 -40.32 -23.13
CA ALA A 576 59.88 -41.05 -21.95
C ALA A 576 58.76 -42.06 -22.24
N LEU A 577 57.76 -41.69 -23.06
CA LEU A 577 56.66 -42.58 -23.43
C LEU A 577 57.16 -43.80 -24.20
N ARG A 578 58.07 -43.60 -25.18
CA ARG A 578 58.71 -44.71 -25.91
C ARG A 578 59.43 -45.67 -24.97
N GLN A 579 60.10 -45.15 -23.94
CA GLN A 579 60.76 -45.99 -22.94
C GLN A 579 59.77 -46.75 -22.05
N ALA A 580 58.68 -46.13 -21.60
CA ALA A 580 57.68 -46.76 -20.75
C ALA A 580 56.92 -47.88 -21.49
N GLN A 581 56.52 -47.64 -22.74
CA GLN A 581 55.84 -48.63 -23.59
C GLN A 581 56.70 -49.88 -23.81
N ASN A 582 58.00 -49.70 -24.08
CA ASN A 582 58.92 -50.82 -24.25
C ASN A 582 59.09 -51.65 -22.95
N LYS A 583 59.09 -51.01 -21.78
CA LYS A 583 59.21 -51.72 -20.48
C LYS A 583 57.98 -52.57 -20.18
N VAL A 584 56.77 -52.03 -20.37
CA VAL A 584 55.51 -52.76 -20.12
C VAL A 584 55.39 -53.98 -21.05
N LYS A 585 55.75 -53.81 -22.33
CA LYS A 585 55.68 -54.88 -23.32
C LYS A 585 56.54 -56.09 -22.95
N ILE A 586 57.77 -55.87 -22.49
CA ILE A 586 58.70 -56.96 -22.13
C ILE A 586 58.23 -57.70 -20.86
N LEU A 587 57.77 -56.96 -19.84
CA LEU A 587 57.31 -57.55 -18.56
C LEU A 587 56.06 -58.43 -18.75
N SER A 588 55.09 -57.98 -19.55
CA SER A 588 53.86 -58.74 -19.77
C SER A 588 54.14 -60.05 -20.53
N SER A 589 55.00 -60.03 -21.56
CA SER A 589 55.27 -61.25 -22.34
C SER A 589 55.98 -62.33 -21.54
N ILE A 590 56.88 -61.95 -20.62
CA ILE A 590 57.62 -62.92 -19.79
C ILE A 590 56.69 -63.55 -18.76
N THR A 591 55.96 -62.74 -17.99
CA THR A 591 55.10 -63.22 -16.90
C THR A 591 53.99 -64.17 -17.38
N GLN A 592 53.36 -63.86 -18.52
CA GLN A 592 52.31 -64.73 -19.07
C GLN A 592 52.86 -66.07 -19.57
N HIS A 593 54.06 -66.08 -20.16
CA HIS A 593 54.70 -67.32 -20.60
C HIS A 593 54.96 -68.25 -19.40
N ASP A 594 55.42 -67.70 -18.28
CA ASP A 594 55.71 -68.49 -17.08
C ASP A 594 54.44 -69.06 -16.43
N ILE A 595 53.38 -68.24 -16.28
CA ILE A 595 52.09 -68.70 -15.73
C ILE A 595 51.48 -69.78 -16.64
N LYS A 596 51.54 -69.60 -17.96
CA LYS A 596 51.03 -70.59 -18.92
C LYS A 596 51.75 -71.93 -18.77
N ASN A 597 53.06 -71.92 -18.54
CA ASN A 597 53.85 -73.14 -18.36
C ASN A 597 53.51 -73.86 -17.04
N GLU A 598 53.35 -73.11 -15.95
CA GLU A 598 52.96 -73.68 -14.65
C GLU A 598 51.55 -74.30 -14.70
N LEU A 599 50.57 -73.58 -15.25
CA LEU A 599 49.21 -74.09 -15.42
C LEU A 599 49.16 -75.29 -16.37
N GLY A 600 49.92 -75.26 -17.46
CA GLY A 600 50.04 -76.39 -18.38
C GLY A 600 50.54 -77.66 -17.68
N THR A 601 51.48 -77.51 -16.75
CA THR A 601 52.00 -78.63 -15.94
C THR A 601 50.92 -79.19 -15.01
N VAL A 602 50.22 -78.32 -14.26
CA VAL A 602 49.13 -78.72 -13.35
C VAL A 602 48.03 -79.45 -14.11
N MET A 603 47.61 -78.89 -15.25
CA MET A 603 46.53 -79.46 -16.05
C MET A 603 46.91 -80.81 -16.65
N THR A 604 48.16 -80.98 -17.10
CA THR A 604 48.66 -82.28 -17.57
C THR A 604 48.59 -83.35 -16.47
N ILE A 605 48.93 -83.00 -15.23
CA ILE A 605 48.84 -83.93 -14.08
C ILE A 605 47.36 -84.27 -13.79
N LEU A 606 46.49 -83.26 -13.75
CA LEU A 606 45.06 -83.46 -13.49
C LEU A 606 44.39 -84.31 -14.57
N ASP A 607 44.70 -84.07 -15.86
CA ASP A 607 44.21 -84.88 -16.97
C ASP A 607 44.66 -86.34 -16.87
N LEU A 608 45.92 -86.58 -16.45
CA LEU A 608 46.47 -87.93 -16.30
C LEU A 608 45.75 -88.71 -15.20
N VAL A 609 45.44 -88.05 -14.08
CA VAL A 609 44.66 -88.64 -12.98
C VAL A 609 43.19 -88.83 -13.38
N SER A 610 42.60 -87.86 -14.09
CA SER A 610 41.23 -87.94 -14.59
C SER A 610 41.00 -89.06 -15.62
N SER A 611 42.06 -89.54 -16.26
CA SER A 611 42.01 -90.62 -17.25
C SER A 611 42.04 -92.03 -16.64
N GLY A 612 42.19 -92.14 -15.31
CA GLY A 612 42.17 -93.40 -14.55
C GLY A 612 40.76 -93.82 -14.11
N ASP A 613 40.63 -95.05 -13.61
CA ASP A 613 39.37 -95.60 -13.09
C ASP A 613 39.16 -95.13 -11.63
N ILE A 614 38.64 -93.90 -11.48
CA ILE A 614 38.44 -93.20 -10.18
C ILE A 614 36.94 -93.11 -9.82
N PRO A 615 36.59 -93.14 -8.51
CA PRO A 615 35.22 -92.96 -8.06
C PRO A 615 34.60 -91.65 -8.56
N HIS A 616 33.29 -91.66 -8.83
CA HIS A 616 32.60 -90.53 -9.46
C HIS A 616 32.76 -89.21 -8.69
N GLU A 617 32.76 -89.23 -7.35
CA GLU A 617 32.97 -88.03 -6.52
C GLU A 617 34.38 -87.41 -6.70
N GLU A 618 35.43 -88.22 -6.86
CA GLU A 618 36.80 -87.72 -7.06
C GLU A 618 37.01 -87.21 -8.49
N ALA A 619 36.43 -87.87 -9.49
CA ALA A 619 36.42 -87.38 -10.87
C ALA A 619 35.68 -86.03 -10.98
N GLU A 620 34.60 -85.83 -10.23
CA GLU A 620 33.88 -84.57 -10.18
C GLU A 620 34.71 -83.45 -9.52
N LEU A 621 35.47 -83.77 -8.46
CA LEU A 621 36.41 -82.84 -7.83
C LEU A 621 37.56 -82.44 -8.76
N ILE A 622 38.14 -83.37 -9.51
CA ILE A 622 39.20 -83.10 -10.48
C ILE A 622 38.67 -82.24 -11.62
N LYS A 623 37.48 -82.56 -12.16
CA LYS A 623 36.85 -81.73 -13.18
C LYS A 623 36.59 -80.30 -12.68
N ARG A 624 36.12 -80.16 -11.44
CA ARG A 624 35.99 -78.85 -10.76
C ARG A 624 37.32 -78.10 -10.58
N ALA A 625 38.47 -78.75 -10.68
CA ALA A 625 39.79 -78.12 -10.65
C ALA A 625 40.36 -77.82 -12.05
N ILE A 626 40.09 -78.68 -13.04
CA ILE A 626 40.50 -78.47 -14.45
C ILE A 626 39.75 -77.29 -15.07
N ASP A 627 38.43 -77.18 -14.82
CA ASP A 627 37.60 -76.14 -15.42
C ASP A 627 38.14 -74.72 -15.09
N PRO A 628 38.47 -74.38 -13.81
CA PRO A 628 39.13 -73.11 -13.49
C PRO A 628 40.49 -72.92 -14.18
N CYS A 629 41.34 -73.95 -14.27
CA CYS A 629 42.67 -73.83 -14.90
C CYS A 629 42.56 -73.54 -16.39
N THR A 630 41.63 -74.21 -17.08
CA THR A 630 41.33 -73.98 -18.49
C THR A 630 40.80 -72.57 -18.71
N ASN A 631 39.88 -72.11 -17.85
CA ASN A 631 39.33 -70.76 -17.91
C ASN A 631 40.42 -69.69 -17.71
N ILE A 632 41.37 -69.89 -16.81
CA ILE A 632 42.49 -68.95 -16.60
C ILE A 632 43.39 -68.90 -17.82
N LEU A 633 43.71 -70.04 -18.43
CA LEU A 633 44.51 -70.08 -19.66
C LEU A 633 43.83 -69.37 -20.83
N GLU A 634 42.51 -69.52 -20.97
CA GLU A 634 41.73 -68.81 -21.98
C GLU A 634 41.72 -67.29 -21.69
N GLN A 635 41.51 -66.89 -20.42
CA GLN A 635 41.57 -65.49 -20.00
C GLN A 635 42.95 -64.86 -20.25
N LEU A 636 44.05 -65.57 -19.99
CA LEU A 636 45.41 -65.09 -20.27
C LEU A 636 45.63 -64.87 -21.76
N LYS A 637 45.15 -65.80 -22.60
CA LYS A 637 45.23 -65.66 -24.06
C LYS A 637 44.45 -64.44 -24.54
N THR A 638 43.21 -64.26 -24.08
CA THR A 638 42.37 -63.10 -24.41
C THR A 638 43.01 -61.79 -23.93
N THR A 639 43.63 -61.78 -22.76
CA THR A 639 44.31 -60.60 -22.20
C THR A 639 45.52 -60.18 -23.04
N PHE A 640 46.32 -61.15 -23.52
CA PHE A 640 47.45 -60.85 -24.41
C PHE A 640 46.99 -60.27 -25.75
N GLU A 641 45.94 -60.86 -26.32
CA GLU A 641 45.34 -60.36 -27.56
C GLU A 641 44.90 -58.90 -27.35
N TYR A 642 44.22 -58.59 -26.25
CA TYR A 642 43.81 -57.23 -25.87
C TYR A 642 44.98 -56.24 -25.79
N GLN A 643 46.10 -56.63 -25.17
CA GLN A 643 47.28 -55.77 -25.04
C GLN A 643 48.02 -55.52 -26.36
N THR A 644 47.78 -56.37 -27.35
CA THR A 644 48.42 -56.25 -28.67
C THR A 644 47.58 -55.37 -29.62
N ILE A 645 46.31 -55.10 -29.30
CA ILE A 645 45.42 -54.22 -30.07
C ILE A 645 46.02 -52.80 -30.11
N GLY A 646 46.16 -52.22 -31.30
CA GLY A 646 46.65 -50.85 -31.48
C GLY A 646 48.16 -50.65 -31.26
N VAL A 647 48.93 -51.72 -31.05
CA VAL A 647 50.40 -51.65 -30.92
C VAL A 647 51.10 -51.62 -32.28
N MET A 648 50.47 -52.19 -33.32
CA MET A 648 50.98 -52.17 -34.69
C MET A 648 50.24 -51.10 -35.50
N GLU A 649 50.95 -50.46 -36.43
CA GLU A 649 50.32 -49.47 -37.31
C GLU A 649 49.31 -50.15 -38.26
N PRO A 650 48.10 -49.59 -38.44
CA PRO A 650 47.10 -50.12 -39.35
C PRO A 650 47.58 -50.21 -40.81
N GLY A 651 47.05 -51.19 -41.55
CA GLY A 651 47.48 -51.50 -42.91
C GLY A 651 46.34 -51.96 -43.81
N TRP A 652 46.66 -52.22 -45.09
CA TRP A 652 45.69 -52.60 -46.12
C TRP A 652 45.58 -54.13 -46.29
N PHE A 653 44.40 -54.70 -46.00
CA PHE A 653 44.11 -56.15 -46.02
C PHE A 653 43.01 -56.52 -47.03
N THR A 654 43.14 -57.69 -47.67
CA THR A 654 42.20 -58.17 -48.70
C THR A 654 41.12 -59.09 -48.10
N LEU A 655 39.83 -58.81 -48.36
CA LEU A 655 38.69 -59.47 -47.70
C LEU A 655 38.61 -60.98 -47.93
N SER A 656 38.74 -61.44 -49.19
CA SER A 656 38.66 -62.88 -49.50
C SER A 656 39.75 -63.68 -48.75
N SER A 657 40.94 -63.09 -48.64
CA SER A 657 42.09 -63.71 -47.98
C SER A 657 41.85 -63.88 -46.49
N LEU A 658 41.27 -62.88 -45.82
CA LEU A 658 40.93 -62.96 -44.39
C LEU A 658 39.91 -64.08 -44.12
N GLY A 659 38.84 -64.13 -44.91
CA GLY A 659 37.79 -65.14 -44.75
C GLY A 659 38.27 -66.58 -45.03
N PHE A 660 39.04 -66.79 -46.10
CA PHE A 660 39.61 -68.12 -46.40
C PHE A 660 40.65 -68.57 -45.37
N GLN A 661 41.46 -67.66 -44.84
CA GLN A 661 42.39 -67.98 -43.75
C GLN A 661 41.63 -68.41 -42.49
N ALA A 662 40.58 -67.68 -42.12
CA ALA A 662 39.75 -68.00 -40.96
C ALA A 662 39.02 -69.35 -41.11
N ALA A 663 38.41 -69.62 -42.26
CA ALA A 663 37.72 -70.90 -42.52
C ALA A 663 38.70 -72.10 -42.46
N ARG A 664 39.92 -71.94 -42.99
CA ARG A 664 40.97 -72.97 -42.93
C ARG A 664 41.46 -73.20 -41.50
N HIS A 665 41.55 -72.16 -40.67
CA HIS A 665 41.96 -72.28 -39.27
C HIS A 665 41.03 -73.21 -38.48
N HIS A 666 39.71 -73.09 -38.69
CA HIS A 666 38.69 -73.92 -38.04
C HIS A 666 38.42 -75.27 -38.73
N LYS A 667 39.26 -75.65 -39.71
CA LYS A 667 39.14 -76.91 -40.47
C LYS A 667 37.75 -77.12 -41.11
N ILE A 668 37.08 -76.04 -41.48
CA ILE A 668 35.78 -76.09 -42.16
C ILE A 668 36.02 -76.51 -43.61
N HIS A 669 35.33 -77.56 -44.07
CA HIS A 669 35.39 -77.98 -45.47
C HIS A 669 34.90 -76.85 -46.37
N THR A 670 35.62 -76.57 -47.47
CA THR A 670 35.34 -75.43 -48.38
C THR A 670 33.93 -75.41 -48.98
N SER A 671 33.16 -76.49 -48.84
CA SER A 671 31.73 -76.54 -49.20
C SER A 671 30.79 -75.84 -48.21
N PHE A 672 31.23 -75.52 -46.98
CA PHE A 672 30.44 -74.85 -45.94
C PHE A 672 30.70 -73.33 -45.86
N TYR A 673 31.69 -72.82 -46.59
CA TYR A 673 32.04 -71.40 -46.62
C TYR A 673 32.14 -70.91 -48.06
N THR A 674 31.49 -69.79 -48.38
CA THR A 674 31.52 -69.22 -49.73
C THR A 674 31.78 -67.72 -49.68
N PHE A 675 32.84 -67.28 -50.37
CA PHE A 675 33.07 -65.87 -50.63
C PHE A 675 32.30 -65.45 -51.90
N LYS A 676 31.49 -64.40 -51.82
CA LYS A 676 30.71 -63.87 -52.97
C LYS A 676 31.13 -62.42 -53.26
N GLY A 677 31.03 -61.99 -54.52
CA GLY A 677 31.23 -60.59 -54.91
C GLY A 677 32.69 -60.18 -55.21
N GLU A 678 32.91 -58.86 -55.31
CA GLU A 678 34.19 -58.24 -55.64
C GLU A 678 35.10 -58.17 -54.39
N ASP A 679 36.39 -58.48 -54.56
CA ASP A 679 37.34 -58.58 -53.46
C ASP A 679 38.02 -57.23 -53.18
N ALA A 680 37.49 -56.49 -52.20
CA ALA A 680 37.99 -55.17 -51.82
C ALA A 680 39.12 -55.26 -50.77
N ARG A 681 39.98 -54.22 -50.73
CA ARG A 681 40.96 -54.05 -49.65
C ARG A 681 40.44 -53.05 -48.63
N ILE A 682 40.61 -53.37 -47.36
CA ILE A 682 40.20 -52.52 -46.23
C ILE A 682 41.42 -52.09 -45.41
N PHE A 683 41.41 -50.84 -44.95
CA PHE A 683 42.43 -50.30 -44.06
C PHE A 683 42.03 -50.57 -42.61
N ALA A 684 42.68 -51.55 -41.98
CA ALA A 684 42.31 -52.08 -40.67
C ALA A 684 43.55 -52.33 -39.79
N ASP A 685 43.34 -52.53 -38.49
CA ASP A 685 44.38 -53.02 -37.59
C ASP A 685 44.80 -54.45 -38.01
N PRO A 686 46.09 -54.84 -37.91
CA PRO A 686 46.54 -56.18 -38.28
C PRO A 686 45.80 -57.35 -37.58
N LEU A 687 45.13 -57.11 -36.45
CA LEU A 687 44.29 -58.10 -35.78
C LEU A 687 42.94 -58.35 -36.46
N ILE A 688 42.65 -57.70 -37.60
CA ILE A 688 41.44 -57.91 -38.39
C ILE A 688 41.22 -59.37 -38.79
N SER A 689 42.28 -60.15 -39.02
CA SER A 689 42.16 -61.59 -39.30
C SER A 689 41.45 -62.35 -38.16
N LYS A 690 41.66 -61.92 -36.91
CA LYS A 690 41.07 -62.56 -35.74
C LYS A 690 39.58 -62.27 -35.63
N VAL A 691 39.11 -61.14 -36.16
CA VAL A 691 37.69 -60.82 -36.23
C VAL A 691 36.93 -61.90 -36.99
N PHE A 692 37.41 -62.25 -38.18
CA PHE A 692 36.77 -63.26 -39.02
C PHE A 692 36.89 -64.68 -38.43
N GLU A 693 38.01 -65.02 -37.78
CA GLU A 693 38.13 -66.29 -37.03
C GLU A 693 37.07 -66.40 -35.94
N ASN A 694 36.89 -65.35 -35.14
CA ASN A 694 35.92 -65.35 -34.03
C ASN A 694 34.47 -65.38 -34.52
N LEU A 695 34.13 -64.72 -35.62
CA LEU A 695 32.79 -64.80 -36.21
C LEU A 695 32.47 -66.22 -36.67
N ILE A 696 33.42 -66.89 -37.33
CA ILE A 696 33.27 -68.29 -37.77
C ILE A 696 33.15 -69.24 -36.57
N ASP A 697 33.96 -69.08 -35.54
CA ASP A 697 33.87 -69.89 -34.32
C ASP A 697 32.51 -69.71 -33.63
N ASN A 698 31.98 -68.49 -33.60
CA ASN A 698 30.65 -68.20 -33.06
C ASN A 698 29.54 -68.90 -33.86
N SER A 699 29.59 -68.88 -35.19
CA SER A 699 28.62 -69.59 -36.04
C SER A 699 28.65 -71.11 -35.78
N LEU A 700 29.84 -71.70 -35.63
CA LEU A 700 29.99 -73.12 -35.33
C LEU A 700 29.47 -73.51 -33.95
N ARG A 701 29.73 -72.69 -32.92
CA ARG A 701 29.34 -73.00 -31.53
C ARG A 701 27.88 -72.71 -31.25
N HIS A 702 27.35 -71.60 -31.77
CA HIS A 702 26.04 -71.07 -31.39
C HIS A 702 24.97 -71.25 -32.47
N GLY A 703 25.35 -71.39 -33.73
CA GLY A 703 24.41 -71.48 -34.83
C GLY A 703 23.61 -72.79 -34.91
N LYS A 704 24.00 -73.83 -34.13
CA LYS A 704 23.41 -75.18 -34.02
C LYS A 704 23.34 -75.98 -35.32
N ASN A 705 22.61 -75.51 -36.32
CA ASN A 705 22.36 -76.19 -37.60
C ASN A 705 22.98 -75.43 -38.79
N VAL A 706 24.12 -74.77 -38.60
CA VAL A 706 24.79 -74.04 -39.68
C VAL A 706 25.30 -75.01 -40.73
N SER A 707 24.83 -74.84 -41.97
CA SER A 707 25.27 -75.58 -43.14
C SER A 707 26.07 -74.70 -44.11
N GLN A 708 25.91 -73.38 -44.04
CA GLN A 708 26.52 -72.45 -44.98
C GLN A 708 26.87 -71.11 -44.31
N ILE A 709 28.09 -70.63 -44.56
CA ILE A 709 28.58 -69.30 -44.17
C ILE A 709 28.96 -68.52 -45.43
N ASN A 710 28.47 -67.29 -45.58
CA ASN A 710 28.84 -66.41 -46.69
C ASN A 710 29.55 -65.15 -46.19
N LEU A 711 30.58 -64.71 -46.93
CA LEU A 711 31.24 -63.42 -46.74
C LEU A 711 31.29 -62.68 -48.08
N TYR A 712 30.86 -61.42 -48.09
CA TYR A 712 30.86 -60.60 -49.30
C TYR A 712 30.89 -59.10 -49.00
N GLY A 713 31.33 -58.30 -49.97
CA GLY A 713 31.28 -56.84 -49.93
C GLY A 713 30.16 -56.28 -50.79
N GLU A 714 29.36 -55.36 -50.25
CA GLU A 714 28.36 -54.55 -50.95
C GLU A 714 28.86 -53.09 -51.01
N ARG A 715 29.13 -52.58 -52.22
CA ARG A 715 29.51 -51.17 -52.44
C ARG A 715 28.25 -50.30 -52.47
N GLY A 716 28.14 -49.38 -51.52
CA GLY A 716 27.17 -48.27 -51.54
C GLY A 716 27.76 -47.00 -52.18
N LEU A 717 26.97 -45.92 -52.25
CA LEU A 717 27.37 -44.64 -52.88
C LEU A 717 28.58 -43.98 -52.19
N HIS A 718 28.74 -44.14 -50.87
CA HIS A 718 29.81 -43.49 -50.08
C HIS A 718 30.45 -44.40 -49.00
N ASN A 719 30.08 -45.68 -48.94
CA ASN A 719 30.61 -46.65 -47.98
C ASN A 719 30.71 -48.05 -48.60
N LEU A 720 31.69 -48.83 -48.14
CA LEU A 720 31.75 -50.26 -48.41
C LEU A 720 31.17 -50.99 -47.20
N LYS A 721 30.18 -51.84 -47.43
CA LYS A 721 29.61 -52.70 -46.39
C LYS A 721 30.13 -54.12 -46.58
N VAL A 722 30.81 -54.66 -45.57
CA VAL A 722 31.26 -56.06 -45.57
C VAL A 722 30.27 -56.87 -44.75
N VAL A 723 29.64 -57.86 -45.39
CA VAL A 723 28.57 -58.66 -44.80
C VAL A 723 29.05 -60.09 -44.58
N TYR A 724 28.94 -60.56 -43.33
CA TYR A 724 29.12 -61.94 -42.92
C TYR A 724 27.77 -62.53 -42.51
N GLU A 725 27.34 -63.63 -43.12
CA GLU A 725 26.06 -64.28 -42.81
C GLU A 725 26.21 -65.80 -42.66
N ASP A 726 25.40 -66.40 -41.79
CA ASP A 726 25.20 -67.86 -41.69
C ASP A 726 23.72 -68.24 -41.81
N ASP A 727 23.42 -69.52 -41.93
CA ASP A 727 22.06 -70.09 -41.97
C ASP A 727 21.64 -70.77 -40.65
N GLY A 728 22.23 -70.35 -39.53
CA GLY A 728 21.98 -70.93 -38.21
C GLY A 728 20.66 -70.47 -37.57
N VAL A 729 20.58 -70.59 -36.25
CA VAL A 729 19.39 -70.15 -35.49
C VAL A 729 19.26 -68.62 -35.34
N GLY A 730 20.28 -67.85 -35.70
CA GLY A 730 20.29 -66.40 -35.54
C GLY A 730 20.30 -65.92 -34.08
N ILE A 731 20.18 -64.59 -33.89
CA ILE A 731 20.17 -63.93 -32.58
C ILE A 731 18.81 -63.31 -32.34
N ALA A 732 18.26 -63.48 -31.12
CA ALA A 732 16.96 -62.93 -30.73
C ALA A 732 16.95 -61.40 -30.78
N TYR A 733 15.81 -60.79 -31.15
CA TYR A 733 15.70 -59.34 -31.35
C TYR A 733 16.17 -58.51 -30.14
N ASP A 734 15.85 -58.96 -28.92
CA ASP A 734 16.19 -58.25 -27.68
C ASP A 734 17.71 -58.25 -27.38
N ASP A 735 18.44 -59.21 -27.95
CA ASP A 735 19.86 -59.40 -27.66
C ASP A 735 20.78 -58.69 -28.66
N LYS A 736 20.30 -58.34 -29.87
CA LYS A 736 21.11 -57.85 -31.00
C LYS A 736 22.00 -56.64 -30.69
N ASN A 737 21.52 -55.71 -29.86
CA ASN A 737 22.31 -54.54 -29.47
C ASN A 737 23.26 -54.83 -28.30
N ARG A 738 22.97 -55.87 -27.51
CA ARG A 738 23.69 -56.22 -26.28
C ARG A 738 24.82 -57.22 -26.52
N ILE A 739 24.78 -57.97 -27.62
CA ILE A 739 25.85 -58.95 -27.96
C ILE A 739 27.25 -58.35 -28.12
N PHE A 740 27.35 -57.05 -28.34
CA PHE A 740 28.63 -56.34 -28.44
C PHE A 740 29.01 -55.63 -27.12
N GLU A 741 28.21 -55.74 -26.07
CA GLU A 741 28.53 -55.23 -24.73
C GLU A 741 29.48 -56.18 -24.01
N GLU A 742 30.40 -55.62 -23.23
CA GLU A 742 31.38 -56.40 -22.46
C GLU A 742 30.69 -57.37 -21.49
N GLY A 743 31.03 -58.65 -21.57
CA GLY A 743 30.53 -59.69 -20.67
C GLY A 743 29.14 -60.23 -21.02
N PHE A 744 28.56 -59.85 -22.17
CA PHE A 744 27.26 -60.38 -22.61
C PHE A 744 27.41 -61.69 -23.41
N GLY A 745 26.75 -62.77 -22.93
CA GLY A 745 26.77 -64.09 -23.56
C GLY A 745 27.00 -65.23 -22.56
N LYS A 746 26.91 -66.49 -22.98
CA LYS A 746 26.95 -67.65 -22.06
C LYS A 746 28.35 -68.13 -21.65
N ASN A 747 29.43 -67.61 -22.25
CA ASN A 747 30.81 -67.98 -21.92
C ASN A 747 31.57 -66.79 -21.32
N THR A 748 32.48 -66.20 -22.09
CA THR A 748 33.30 -65.06 -21.66
C THR A 748 32.66 -63.72 -22.01
N GLY A 749 31.75 -63.68 -23.00
CA GLY A 749 31.10 -62.44 -23.47
C GLY A 749 32.07 -61.41 -24.05
N LEU A 750 33.36 -61.74 -24.20
CA LEU A 750 34.41 -60.83 -24.68
C LEU A 750 34.66 -60.93 -26.18
N GLY A 751 34.23 -62.01 -26.84
CA GLY A 751 34.56 -62.26 -28.26
C GLY A 751 34.00 -61.21 -29.23
N LEU A 752 32.69 -60.98 -29.20
CA LEU A 752 32.04 -59.96 -30.04
C LEU A 752 32.39 -58.54 -29.60
N PHE A 753 32.60 -58.32 -28.30
CA PHE A 753 33.12 -57.07 -27.76
C PHE A 753 34.52 -56.75 -28.34
N LEU A 754 35.45 -57.70 -28.31
CA LEU A 754 36.78 -57.59 -28.93
C LEU A 754 36.71 -57.30 -30.43
N ILE A 755 35.80 -57.96 -31.14
CA ILE A 755 35.58 -57.68 -32.57
C ILE A 755 35.23 -56.20 -32.78
N LYS A 756 34.28 -55.68 -31.99
CA LYS A 756 33.88 -54.28 -32.06
C LYS A 756 35.05 -53.34 -31.76
N GLU A 757 35.86 -53.62 -30.75
CA GLU A 757 37.02 -52.79 -30.39
C GLU A 757 38.12 -52.79 -31.46
N ILE A 758 38.46 -53.96 -32.03
CA ILE A 758 39.44 -54.07 -33.12
C ILE A 758 38.98 -53.27 -34.35
N LEU A 759 37.71 -53.37 -34.71
CA LEU A 759 37.14 -52.63 -35.86
C LEU A 759 37.08 -51.12 -35.58
N ALA A 760 36.71 -50.72 -34.36
CA ALA A 760 36.61 -49.32 -33.96
C ALA A 760 37.95 -48.56 -34.04
N MET A 761 39.10 -49.24 -33.88
CA MET A 761 40.43 -48.62 -34.04
C MET A 761 40.62 -47.95 -35.40
N THR A 762 40.02 -48.53 -36.44
CA THR A 762 40.04 -47.95 -37.78
C THR A 762 38.70 -47.33 -38.16
N GLY A 763 37.82 -47.08 -37.19
CA GLY A 763 36.52 -46.45 -37.40
C GLY A 763 35.52 -47.33 -38.15
N ILE A 764 35.76 -48.64 -38.23
CA ILE A 764 34.83 -49.60 -38.81
C ILE A 764 33.78 -49.94 -37.75
N SER A 765 32.49 -49.85 -38.09
CA SER A 765 31.40 -50.23 -37.19
C SER A 765 30.82 -51.58 -37.58
N ILE A 766 30.43 -52.41 -36.61
CA ILE A 766 29.73 -53.68 -36.85
C ILE A 766 28.34 -53.66 -36.21
N CYS A 767 27.33 -54.20 -36.90
CA CYS A 767 25.98 -54.41 -36.38
C CYS A 767 25.42 -55.76 -36.84
N GLU A 768 24.45 -56.33 -36.09
CA GLU A 768 23.77 -57.57 -36.46
C GLU A 768 22.35 -57.27 -36.98
N CYS A 769 22.09 -57.69 -38.22
CA CYS A 769 20.93 -57.32 -39.01
C CYS A 769 20.12 -58.54 -39.50
N GLY A 770 20.39 -59.76 -39.03
CA GLY A 770 19.72 -61.00 -39.49
C GLY A 770 18.29 -61.16 -38.96
N GLU A 771 17.58 -62.21 -39.37
CA GLU A 771 16.28 -62.55 -38.77
C GLU A 771 16.43 -63.75 -37.82
N PRO A 772 15.93 -63.68 -36.57
CA PRO A 772 15.99 -64.83 -35.67
C PRO A 772 15.35 -66.06 -36.31
N GLY A 773 16.06 -67.19 -36.31
CA GLY A 773 15.65 -68.45 -36.93
C GLY A 773 16.10 -68.64 -38.38
N GLN A 774 16.65 -67.60 -39.04
CA GLN A 774 17.19 -67.68 -40.41
C GLN A 774 18.71 -67.55 -40.49
N GLY A 775 19.37 -67.34 -39.34
CA GLY A 775 20.81 -67.19 -39.23
C GLY A 775 21.23 -65.80 -38.78
N VAL A 776 22.53 -65.60 -38.58
CA VAL A 776 23.09 -64.28 -38.25
C VAL A 776 23.50 -63.53 -39.51
N ARG A 777 23.39 -62.21 -39.49
CA ARG A 777 23.94 -61.33 -40.54
C ARG A 777 24.66 -60.16 -39.87
N PHE A 778 25.99 -60.23 -39.84
CA PHE A 778 26.84 -59.16 -39.35
C PHE A 778 27.24 -58.23 -40.51
N GLU A 779 26.94 -56.95 -40.37
CA GLU A 779 27.29 -55.91 -41.34
C GLU A 779 28.36 -54.99 -40.76
N MET A 780 29.50 -54.91 -41.45
CA MET A 780 30.63 -54.05 -41.11
C MET A 780 30.70 -52.87 -42.08
N ASN A 781 30.53 -51.64 -41.58
CA ASN A 781 30.57 -50.43 -42.40
C ASN A 781 31.98 -49.83 -42.41
N ILE A 782 32.61 -49.82 -43.59
CA ILE A 782 33.93 -49.23 -43.81
C ILE A 782 33.77 -47.75 -44.23
N PRO A 783 34.37 -46.80 -43.49
CA PRO A 783 34.24 -45.37 -43.80
C PRO A 783 34.99 -45.00 -45.09
N GLN A 784 34.60 -43.87 -45.69
CA GLN A 784 35.23 -43.35 -46.91
C GLN A 784 36.72 -43.09 -46.68
N GLY A 785 37.56 -43.48 -47.65
CA GLY A 785 39.02 -43.37 -47.56
C GLY A 785 39.72 -44.53 -46.85
N LYS A 786 38.97 -45.54 -46.38
CA LYS A 786 39.52 -46.75 -45.73
C LYS A 786 39.21 -48.05 -46.50
N TRP A 787 38.83 -47.94 -47.76
CA TRP A 787 38.69 -49.08 -48.68
C TRP A 787 39.17 -48.69 -50.10
N GLU A 788 39.72 -49.64 -50.83
CA GLU A 788 40.12 -49.52 -52.25
C GLU A 788 39.71 -50.75 -53.07
#